data_AF-A0A0Q9PH12-F1
#
_entry.id   AF-A0A0Q9PH12-F1
#
_cell.length_a   1.000
_cell.length_b   1.000
_cell.length_c   1.000
_cell.angle_alpha   90.00
_cell.angle_beta   90.00
_cell.angle_gamma   90.00
#
_symmetry.space_group_name_H-M   'P 1'
#
loop_
_entity.id
_entity.type
_entity.pdbx_description
1 polymer ?
#
loop_
_entity_poly.entity_id
_entity_poly.type
_entity_poly.pdbx_seq_one_letter_code
_entity_poly.pdbx_strand_id
1 'polypeptide(L)'
;MGLMVLLAAPPAHAAEAEPEKGKPWLGAVLEWGEDTAAGFSGRLGAGPAVFGHDITIPYRDSERNDIDGFLQQAGAEGAHALLTVKPAVPLDQLGAPEAEAFAQQVRGLAAGFKGQLLVRFAPDMNTSWVAWGQQPAAYREAFQTVAAAFRKYDGGRAAMVWAPYLGKDYPFDRNRNAPQPGSEGFSVLDTNGDGAWDGKDSAYAPFYPGDDAVDWVGLAAYHDDTAGGAAANTLPRAGELQEMLTDSGSENFYGTYSEGHNKPFLLQTAAFYSPASGGASEADIKTGWWDQVVTTATSPGFAATAAVVWDERTSTRDTGVASISWLLTGHPDIAKAALERLKESPMVTGPLTGVASGITYDRSNTLSGAAAWTVAAAMVILLVALWQIPRRINAATAWSYRDPSTRDSRVDLLRGVAIVFVVVNHLGMASLFQLLTQEAVGFVSGAELFVLFSGLVVGMVYGPKAREDFGRVVDLTTRRAGKLYLTALAVLIGVFLLSLLPFFNTETLTTFVDQGTGGAGHTGTGRSYDLYAGMSSLFQFPVPPQVLPAIVLLQFGPWQFNVMGLYVVLLLASPLILAALNRGQAIWVLAATLVLYAVGAVTRFRILPSQFEDSFPLLVWQVLFVLGLVAGYHRRSITAWLSRHAWAVVACTAVAFALAFLSWGNPYLANNYDVRLALLPDASYRAMYDAFFSRTYLAPGRLLNVLVLVVAAYAFLSAYWKPVERALGWFLVPLGRATLYVFIMHVVLIAVVANIPALQQQSIFLNTAAYAVVLALLWAMVRTRFLFRIIPT
;
A
#
# COMPACT_ATOMS: atom_id res chain seq x y z
N MET A 1 19.24 -49.77 -46.19
CA MET A 1 19.86 -48.46 -46.46
C MET A 1 18.77 -47.54 -46.98
N GLY A 2 18.32 -46.61 -46.15
CA GLY A 2 17.41 -45.53 -46.53
C GLY A 2 17.71 -44.35 -45.62
N LEU A 3 18.54 -43.43 -46.11
CA LEU A 3 18.99 -42.24 -45.41
C LEU A 3 17.80 -41.27 -45.29
N MET A 4 17.28 -41.07 -44.09
CA MET A 4 16.27 -40.04 -43.82
C MET A 4 17.03 -38.74 -43.53
N VAL A 5 17.00 -37.83 -44.50
CA VAL A 5 17.57 -36.48 -44.37
C VAL A 5 16.71 -35.70 -43.39
N LEU A 6 17.25 -35.37 -42.22
CA LEU A 6 16.70 -34.36 -41.33
C LEU A 6 16.83 -32.99 -42.00
N LEU A 7 15.73 -32.49 -42.55
CA LEU A 7 15.60 -31.07 -42.88
C LEU A 7 15.64 -30.29 -41.57
N ALA A 8 16.71 -29.50 -41.40
CA ALA A 8 16.78 -28.53 -40.32
C ALA A 8 15.57 -27.59 -40.42
N ALA A 9 14.83 -27.47 -39.32
CA ALA A 9 13.83 -26.41 -39.19
C ALA A 9 14.52 -25.05 -39.42
N PRO A 10 13.88 -24.10 -40.13
CA PRO A 10 14.44 -22.77 -40.27
C PRO A 10 14.63 -22.15 -38.88
N PRO A 11 15.65 -21.32 -38.66
CA PRO A 11 15.79 -20.61 -37.39
C PRO A 11 14.50 -19.81 -37.16
N ALA A 12 13.93 -19.96 -35.96
CA ALA A 12 12.82 -19.12 -35.51
C ALA A 12 13.23 -17.66 -35.71
N HIS A 13 12.47 -16.92 -36.52
CA HIS A 13 12.66 -15.48 -36.68
C HIS A 13 12.66 -14.85 -35.28
N ALA A 14 13.74 -14.14 -34.94
CA ALA A 14 13.72 -13.19 -33.84
C ALA A 14 12.59 -12.19 -34.14
N ALA A 15 11.75 -11.88 -33.14
CA ALA A 15 10.70 -10.88 -33.29
C ALA A 15 11.33 -9.56 -33.80
N GLU A 16 10.66 -8.88 -34.72
CA GLU A 16 11.10 -7.55 -35.18
C GLU A 16 11.22 -6.61 -33.97
N ALA A 17 12.29 -5.82 -33.94
CA ALA A 17 12.63 -4.97 -32.79
C ALA A 17 11.67 -3.78 -32.59
N GLU A 18 10.81 -3.52 -33.59
CA GLU A 18 9.85 -2.41 -33.70
C GLU A 18 8.69 -2.86 -34.60
N PRO A 19 7.46 -2.34 -34.43
CA PRO A 19 6.36 -2.60 -35.34
C PRO A 19 6.50 -1.90 -36.69
N GLU A 20 5.73 -2.36 -37.68
CA GLU A 20 5.53 -1.62 -38.93
C GLU A 20 5.00 -0.20 -38.66
N LYS A 21 5.53 0.79 -39.41
CA LYS A 21 5.12 2.19 -39.29
C LYS A 21 3.61 2.36 -39.45
N GLY A 22 3.00 3.15 -38.55
CA GLY A 22 1.55 3.36 -38.49
C GLY A 22 0.74 2.22 -37.86
N LYS A 23 1.41 1.17 -37.34
CA LYS A 23 0.78 0.03 -36.65
C LYS A 23 1.34 -0.14 -35.22
N PRO A 24 1.16 0.85 -34.33
CA PRO A 24 1.74 0.80 -32.98
C PRO A 24 1.23 -0.39 -32.17
N TRP A 25 2.10 -0.92 -31.32
CA TRP A 25 1.75 -1.92 -30.33
C TRP A 25 0.84 -1.34 -29.24
N LEU A 26 -0.22 -2.08 -28.89
CA LEU A 26 -0.95 -1.85 -27.65
C LEU A 26 -0.12 -2.35 -26.47
N GLY A 27 0.13 -1.50 -25.48
CA GLY A 27 0.73 -1.87 -24.23
C GLY A 27 -0.13 -1.54 -23.02
N ALA A 28 0.15 -2.19 -21.89
CA ALA A 28 -0.46 -1.87 -20.61
C ALA A 28 0.55 -1.99 -19.45
N VAL A 29 0.53 -1.04 -18.53
CA VAL A 29 1.18 -1.17 -17.22
C VAL A 29 0.09 -1.45 -16.20
N LEU A 30 0.19 -2.59 -15.51
CA LEU A 30 -0.83 -3.03 -14.56
C LEU A 30 -0.45 -2.65 -13.13
N GLU A 31 -1.45 -2.60 -12.26
CA GLU A 31 -1.25 -2.68 -10.81
C GLU A 31 -0.90 -4.13 -10.44
N TRP A 32 0.37 -4.50 -10.55
CA TRP A 32 0.83 -5.86 -10.27
C TRP A 32 0.61 -6.25 -8.81
N GLY A 33 0.12 -7.46 -8.58
CA GLY A 33 -0.42 -7.89 -7.27
C GLY A 33 -1.92 -7.63 -7.14
N GLU A 34 -2.44 -6.62 -7.85
CA GLU A 34 -3.87 -6.40 -8.03
C GLU A 34 -4.40 -7.08 -9.31
N ASP A 35 -3.70 -7.02 -10.43
CA ASP A 35 -4.16 -7.63 -11.69
C ASP A 35 -3.15 -8.63 -12.25
N THR A 36 -3.56 -9.32 -13.31
CA THR A 36 -2.72 -10.27 -14.07
C THR A 36 -2.81 -9.96 -15.56
N ALA A 37 -1.79 -10.34 -16.32
CA ALA A 37 -1.79 -10.16 -17.78
C ALA A 37 -3.02 -10.81 -18.44
N ALA A 38 -3.36 -12.03 -18.02
CA ALA A 38 -4.56 -12.74 -18.49
C ALA A 38 -5.86 -12.07 -18.03
N GLY A 39 -5.89 -11.55 -16.79
CA GLY A 39 -7.04 -10.84 -16.23
C GLY A 39 -7.39 -9.58 -17.03
N PHE A 40 -6.39 -8.74 -17.30
CA PHE A 40 -6.54 -7.57 -18.18
C PHE A 40 -7.02 -7.98 -19.58
N SER A 41 -6.34 -8.94 -20.19
CA SER A 41 -6.63 -9.40 -21.55
C SER A 41 -8.05 -9.98 -21.67
N GLY A 42 -8.52 -10.68 -20.63
CA GLY A 42 -9.88 -11.19 -20.55
C GLY A 42 -10.94 -10.10 -20.40
N ARG A 43 -10.67 -9.03 -19.64
CA ARG A 43 -11.60 -7.90 -19.48
C ARG A 43 -11.67 -7.02 -20.72
N LEU A 44 -10.53 -6.72 -21.34
CA LEU A 44 -10.49 -5.96 -22.59
C LEU A 44 -11.01 -6.79 -23.77
N GLY A 45 -10.77 -8.11 -23.77
CA GLY A 45 -11.05 -9.00 -24.90
C GLY A 45 -9.95 -8.99 -25.97
N ALA A 46 -8.78 -8.41 -25.66
CA ALA A 46 -7.58 -8.42 -26.50
C ALA A 46 -6.31 -8.42 -25.61
N GLY A 47 -5.29 -9.17 -26.03
CA GLY A 47 -4.01 -9.22 -25.32
C GLY A 47 -3.08 -8.06 -25.72
N PRO A 48 -2.55 -7.27 -24.78
CA PRO A 48 -1.47 -6.31 -25.06
C PRO A 48 -0.27 -6.96 -25.73
N ALA A 49 0.33 -6.26 -26.68
CA ALA A 49 1.61 -6.58 -27.29
C ALA A 49 2.80 -6.28 -26.36
N VAL A 50 2.63 -5.36 -25.40
CA VAL A 50 3.65 -4.99 -24.40
C VAL A 50 3.03 -4.94 -23.01
N PHE A 51 3.63 -5.57 -22.01
CA PHE A 51 3.29 -5.34 -20.60
C PHE A 51 4.42 -4.62 -19.88
N GLY A 52 4.08 -3.67 -19.01
CA GLY A 52 5.05 -2.89 -18.24
C GLY A 52 5.06 -3.22 -16.75
N HIS A 53 6.25 -3.26 -16.13
CA HIS A 53 6.44 -3.43 -14.68
C HIS A 53 7.60 -2.52 -14.19
N ASP A 54 7.51 -2.09 -12.93
CA ASP A 54 8.55 -1.27 -12.29
C ASP A 54 9.63 -2.15 -11.65
N ILE A 55 10.89 -1.73 -11.67
CA ILE A 55 12.02 -2.42 -11.03
C ILE A 55 12.98 -1.39 -10.43
N THR A 56 13.61 -1.67 -9.29
CA THR A 56 14.57 -0.74 -8.68
C THR A 56 16.02 -0.99 -9.09
N ILE A 57 16.83 0.08 -9.06
CA ILE A 57 18.29 0.02 -9.17
C ILE A 57 18.95 0.74 -7.96
N PRO A 58 19.85 0.07 -7.20
CA PRO A 58 20.22 -1.34 -7.30
C PRO A 58 19.06 -2.30 -7.07
N TYR A 59 19.10 -3.45 -7.75
CA TYR A 59 18.08 -4.48 -7.67
C TYR A 59 17.95 -5.09 -6.28
N ARG A 60 16.71 -5.31 -5.81
CA ARG A 60 16.44 -5.92 -4.50
C ARG A 60 16.01 -7.37 -4.67
N ASP A 61 16.59 -8.27 -3.88
CA ASP A 61 16.21 -9.69 -3.90
C ASP A 61 14.73 -9.93 -3.52
N SER A 62 14.10 -8.99 -2.80
CA SER A 62 12.67 -9.02 -2.52
C SER A 62 11.81 -8.98 -3.78
N GLU A 63 12.26 -8.29 -4.84
CA GLU A 63 11.51 -8.07 -6.09
C GLU A 63 11.62 -9.26 -7.06
N ARG A 64 12.42 -10.29 -6.76
CA ARG A 64 12.67 -11.42 -7.68
C ARG A 64 11.42 -12.14 -8.13
N ASN A 65 10.58 -12.57 -7.19
CA ASN A 65 9.40 -13.33 -7.52
C ASN A 65 8.39 -12.50 -8.34
N ASP A 66 8.31 -11.19 -8.06
CA ASP A 66 7.41 -10.28 -8.76
C ASP A 66 7.87 -10.08 -10.21
N ILE A 67 9.16 -9.83 -10.44
CA ILE A 67 9.71 -9.67 -11.80
C ILE A 67 9.71 -10.98 -12.58
N ASP A 68 10.06 -12.11 -11.95
CA ASP A 68 9.97 -13.43 -12.59
C ASP A 68 8.52 -13.76 -12.96
N GLY A 69 7.57 -13.49 -12.06
CA GLY A 69 6.15 -13.70 -12.30
C GLY A 69 5.58 -12.78 -13.38
N PHE A 70 6.03 -11.53 -13.43
CA PHE A 70 5.72 -10.59 -14.51
C PHE A 70 6.21 -11.11 -15.87
N LEU A 71 7.48 -11.48 -15.99
CA LEU A 71 8.07 -11.97 -17.25
C LEU A 71 7.41 -13.26 -17.71
N GLN A 72 7.05 -14.16 -16.79
CA GLN A 72 6.28 -15.37 -17.09
C GLN A 72 4.89 -15.04 -17.63
N GLN A 73 4.16 -14.13 -16.98
CA GLN A 73 2.82 -13.72 -17.41
C GLN A 73 2.85 -13.01 -18.78
N ALA A 74 3.78 -12.07 -18.98
CA ALA A 74 3.96 -11.41 -20.27
C ALA A 74 4.33 -12.42 -21.37
N GLY A 75 5.20 -13.39 -21.06
CA GLY A 75 5.58 -14.46 -22.00
C GLY A 75 4.45 -15.44 -22.31
N ALA A 76 3.56 -15.70 -21.35
CA ALA A 76 2.37 -16.53 -21.54
C ALA A 76 1.34 -15.87 -22.47
N GLU A 77 1.24 -14.54 -22.44
CA GLU A 77 0.43 -13.76 -23.40
C GLU A 77 1.17 -13.50 -24.74
N GLY A 78 2.41 -13.97 -24.87
CA GLY A 78 3.23 -13.75 -26.07
C GLY A 78 3.63 -12.28 -26.27
N ALA A 79 3.66 -11.48 -25.21
CA ALA A 79 3.96 -10.05 -25.22
C ALA A 79 5.45 -9.74 -25.02
N HIS A 80 5.85 -8.51 -25.36
CA HIS A 80 7.11 -7.89 -24.94
C HIS A 80 7.01 -7.34 -23.52
N ALA A 81 8.16 -7.04 -22.90
CA ALA A 81 8.21 -6.54 -21.52
C ALA A 81 8.89 -5.16 -21.47
N LEU A 82 8.23 -4.21 -20.80
CA LEU A 82 8.74 -2.89 -20.49
C LEU A 82 9.11 -2.82 -19.00
N LEU A 83 10.40 -2.73 -18.69
CA LEU A 83 10.90 -2.54 -17.34
C LEU A 83 11.15 -1.05 -17.08
N THR A 84 10.35 -0.44 -16.21
CA THR A 84 10.58 0.92 -15.73
C THR A 84 11.56 0.89 -14.57
N VAL A 85 12.79 1.31 -14.81
CA VAL A 85 13.88 1.24 -13.83
C VAL A 85 13.90 2.51 -12.96
N LYS A 86 13.67 2.35 -11.66
CA LYS A 86 13.62 3.44 -10.67
C LYS A 86 14.89 3.48 -9.82
N PRO A 87 15.71 4.54 -9.90
CA PRO A 87 16.83 4.75 -8.98
C PRO A 87 16.37 4.82 -7.52
N ALA A 88 16.88 3.90 -6.69
CA ALA A 88 16.68 3.90 -5.24
C ALA A 88 17.82 4.59 -4.48
N VAL A 89 18.88 4.97 -5.21
CA VAL A 89 20.06 5.68 -4.70
C VAL A 89 20.27 6.95 -5.53
N PRO A 90 21.02 7.94 -5.01
CA PRO A 90 21.45 9.10 -5.79
C PRO A 90 22.11 8.71 -7.13
N LEU A 91 21.88 9.51 -8.17
CA LEU A 91 22.34 9.20 -9.54
C LEU A 91 23.87 9.14 -9.65
N ASP A 92 24.59 9.93 -8.87
CA ASP A 92 26.05 9.96 -8.79
C ASP A 92 26.66 8.69 -8.16
N GLN A 93 25.83 7.85 -7.53
CA GLN A 93 26.22 6.54 -7.00
C GLN A 93 25.95 5.40 -8.00
N LEU A 94 25.36 5.68 -9.16
CA LEU A 94 25.13 4.70 -10.22
C LEU A 94 26.32 4.66 -11.18
N GLY A 95 27.47 4.20 -10.67
CA GLY A 95 28.68 3.99 -11.45
C GLY A 95 28.60 2.76 -12.36
N ALA A 96 29.67 2.52 -13.10
CA ALA A 96 29.78 1.35 -13.97
C ALA A 96 29.57 0.02 -13.21
N PRO A 97 30.21 -0.24 -12.04
CA PRO A 97 30.01 -1.51 -11.33
C PRO A 97 28.54 -1.78 -10.98
N GLU A 98 27.81 -0.77 -10.51
CA GLU A 98 26.41 -0.87 -10.11
C GLU A 98 25.51 -1.12 -11.33
N ALA A 99 25.73 -0.37 -12.42
CA ALA A 99 25.02 -0.56 -13.67
C ALA A 99 25.27 -1.93 -14.31
N GLU A 100 26.53 -2.40 -14.30
CA GLU A 100 26.91 -3.71 -14.81
C GLU A 100 26.30 -4.85 -14.00
N ALA A 101 26.29 -4.74 -12.67
CA ALA A 101 25.63 -5.70 -11.80
C ALA A 101 24.12 -5.75 -12.08
N PHE A 102 23.48 -4.61 -12.24
CA PHE A 102 22.07 -4.52 -12.57
C PHE A 102 21.75 -5.15 -13.93
N ALA A 103 22.50 -4.81 -14.99
CA ALA A 103 22.31 -5.38 -16.33
C ALA A 103 22.47 -6.91 -16.34
N GLN A 104 23.44 -7.45 -15.59
CA GLN A 104 23.60 -8.91 -15.44
C GLN A 104 22.42 -9.57 -14.74
N GLN A 105 21.86 -8.93 -13.70
CA GLN A 105 20.68 -9.44 -13.00
C GLN A 105 19.46 -9.46 -13.91
N VAL A 106 19.19 -8.36 -14.63
CA VAL A 106 18.06 -8.30 -15.58
C VAL A 106 18.20 -9.36 -16.67
N ARG A 107 19.41 -9.57 -17.20
CA ARG A 107 19.69 -10.67 -18.14
C ARG A 107 19.40 -12.05 -17.54
N GLY A 108 19.72 -12.24 -16.26
CA GLY A 108 19.43 -13.48 -15.53
C GLY A 108 17.94 -13.72 -15.35
N LEU A 109 17.17 -12.69 -14.99
CA LEU A 109 15.71 -12.76 -14.82
C LEU A 109 15.00 -13.02 -16.15
N ALA A 110 15.46 -12.37 -17.22
CA ALA A 110 14.90 -12.54 -18.57
C ALA A 110 15.42 -13.79 -19.30
N ALA A 111 16.17 -14.67 -18.63
CA ALA A 111 16.66 -15.91 -19.23
C ALA A 111 15.47 -16.80 -19.64
N GLY A 112 15.31 -17.03 -20.94
CA GLY A 112 14.20 -17.81 -21.49
C GLY A 112 12.95 -16.99 -21.84
N PHE A 113 12.91 -15.70 -21.50
CA PHE A 113 11.89 -14.79 -22.01
C PHE A 113 12.10 -14.59 -23.52
N LYS A 114 11.04 -14.80 -24.31
CA LYS A 114 11.12 -14.72 -25.78
C LYS A 114 10.82 -13.33 -26.33
N GLY A 115 10.13 -12.49 -25.56
CA GLY A 115 9.86 -11.11 -25.92
C GLY A 115 11.11 -10.22 -25.87
N GLN A 116 11.02 -9.08 -26.54
CA GLN A 116 11.96 -7.98 -26.39
C GLN A 116 11.82 -7.33 -25.02
N LEU A 117 12.94 -6.84 -24.48
CA LEU A 117 12.97 -6.03 -23.28
C LEU A 117 13.12 -4.56 -23.66
N LEU A 118 12.18 -3.73 -23.20
CA LEU A 118 12.27 -2.28 -23.25
C LEU A 118 12.70 -1.81 -21.86
N VAL A 119 13.84 -1.15 -21.73
CA VAL A 119 14.39 -0.67 -20.46
C VAL A 119 14.19 0.83 -20.38
N ARG A 120 13.17 1.25 -19.64
CA ARG A 120 12.86 2.65 -19.42
C ARG A 120 13.51 3.15 -18.14
N PHE A 121 14.69 3.72 -18.27
CA PHE A 121 15.49 4.14 -17.14
C PHE A 121 15.12 5.53 -16.64
N ALA A 122 14.80 5.62 -15.35
CA ALA A 122 14.57 6.86 -14.60
C ALA A 122 13.66 7.85 -15.36
N PRO A 123 12.42 7.47 -15.72
CA PRO A 123 11.51 8.37 -16.43
C PRO A 123 11.14 9.58 -15.58
N ASP A 124 10.48 10.57 -16.19
CA ASP A 124 9.97 11.78 -15.52
C ASP A 124 11.07 12.64 -14.86
N MET A 125 12.32 12.49 -15.28
CA MET A 125 13.49 13.21 -14.81
C MET A 125 13.40 14.74 -14.95
N ASN A 126 12.55 15.27 -15.82
CA ASN A 126 12.31 16.71 -15.93
C ASN A 126 11.37 17.27 -14.84
N THR A 127 10.83 16.41 -13.97
CA THR A 127 9.80 16.74 -12.97
C THR A 127 10.35 16.90 -11.55
N SER A 128 9.49 17.34 -10.64
CA SER A 128 9.85 17.64 -9.25
C SER A 128 9.63 16.49 -8.28
N TRP A 129 8.75 15.55 -8.60
CA TRP A 129 8.20 14.55 -7.68
C TRP A 129 9.00 13.25 -7.60
N VAL A 130 9.95 13.03 -8.52
CA VAL A 130 10.87 11.88 -8.47
C VAL A 130 12.21 12.27 -7.83
N ALA A 131 12.83 11.35 -7.10
CA ALA A 131 14.08 11.62 -6.36
C ALA A 131 15.27 12.00 -7.26
N TRP A 132 15.25 11.51 -8.51
CA TRP A 132 16.22 11.79 -9.57
C TRP A 132 15.84 13.00 -10.44
N GLY A 133 14.75 13.69 -10.12
CA GLY A 133 14.21 14.79 -10.90
C GLY A 133 15.09 16.03 -10.92
N GLN A 134 15.03 16.78 -12.01
CA GLN A 134 15.68 18.08 -12.25
C GLN A 134 17.21 18.07 -12.05
N GLN A 135 17.86 16.94 -12.34
CA GLN A 135 19.32 16.75 -12.22
C GLN A 135 19.95 16.39 -13.57
N PRO A 136 20.02 17.31 -14.55
CA PRO A 136 20.30 16.97 -15.96
C PRO A 136 21.66 16.31 -16.19
N ALA A 137 22.75 16.83 -15.61
CA ALA A 137 24.09 16.28 -15.81
C ALA A 137 24.22 14.86 -15.23
N ALA A 138 23.85 14.69 -13.96
CA ALA A 138 23.87 13.38 -13.29
C ALA A 138 22.93 12.37 -13.97
N TYR A 139 21.79 12.82 -14.47
CA TYR A 139 20.85 11.98 -15.22
C TYR A 139 21.46 11.45 -16.51
N ARG A 140 22.05 12.34 -17.33
CA ARG A 140 22.67 11.96 -18.61
C ARG A 140 23.81 10.98 -18.40
N GLU A 141 24.67 11.22 -17.41
CA GLU A 141 25.78 10.33 -17.06
C GLU A 141 25.28 8.94 -16.61
N ALA A 142 24.29 8.90 -15.70
CA ALA A 142 23.72 7.65 -15.23
C ALA A 142 23.03 6.87 -16.37
N PHE A 143 22.26 7.55 -17.23
CA PHE A 143 21.59 6.93 -18.37
C PHE A 143 22.62 6.31 -19.33
N GLN A 144 23.67 7.05 -19.68
CA GLN A 144 24.74 6.56 -20.56
C GLN A 144 25.46 5.35 -19.94
N THR A 145 25.71 5.38 -18.65
CA THR A 145 26.37 4.30 -17.90
C THR A 145 25.52 3.03 -17.90
N VAL A 146 24.22 3.14 -17.64
CA VAL A 146 23.28 2.01 -17.68
C VAL A 146 23.12 1.47 -19.11
N ALA A 147 22.98 2.34 -20.11
CA ALA A 147 22.91 1.94 -21.51
C ALA A 147 24.17 1.17 -21.97
N ALA A 148 25.35 1.63 -21.56
CA ALA A 148 26.61 0.94 -21.86
C ALA A 148 26.68 -0.45 -21.19
N ALA A 149 26.18 -0.59 -19.97
CA ALA A 149 26.12 -1.87 -19.27
C ALA A 149 25.20 -2.88 -19.98
N PHE A 150 24.00 -2.48 -20.41
CA PHE A 150 23.09 -3.34 -21.17
C PHE A 150 23.69 -3.76 -22.52
N ARG A 151 24.31 -2.83 -23.26
CA ARG A 151 25.02 -3.16 -24.51
C ARG A 151 26.12 -4.19 -24.30
N LYS A 152 26.89 -4.07 -23.21
CA LYS A 152 28.01 -4.97 -22.89
C LYS A 152 27.54 -6.39 -22.52
N TYR A 153 26.49 -6.53 -21.70
CA TYR A 153 26.14 -7.82 -21.11
C TYR A 153 24.94 -8.53 -21.74
N ASP A 154 24.00 -7.79 -22.31
CA ASP A 154 22.81 -8.35 -22.98
C ASP A 154 22.98 -8.40 -24.50
N GLY A 155 24.13 -7.96 -25.02
CA GLY A 155 24.44 -8.00 -26.46
C GLY A 155 23.50 -7.16 -27.32
N GLY A 156 22.84 -6.16 -26.72
CA GLY A 156 21.86 -5.29 -27.40
C GLY A 156 20.46 -5.88 -27.53
N ARG A 157 20.10 -6.92 -26.76
CA ARG A 157 18.72 -7.48 -26.78
C ARG A 157 17.69 -6.58 -26.11
N ALA A 158 18.11 -5.80 -25.11
CA ALA A 158 17.31 -4.77 -24.47
C ALA A 158 17.46 -3.43 -25.21
N ALA A 159 16.34 -2.75 -25.45
CA ALA A 159 16.31 -1.41 -26.01
C ALA A 159 16.10 -0.37 -24.90
N MET A 160 16.97 0.64 -24.85
CA MET A 160 16.92 1.73 -23.87
C MET A 160 15.89 2.79 -24.28
N VAL A 161 14.96 3.08 -23.37
CA VAL A 161 13.88 4.06 -23.58
C VAL A 161 14.13 5.31 -22.73
N TRP A 162 14.30 6.46 -23.39
CA TRP A 162 14.36 7.78 -22.74
C TRP A 162 12.97 8.40 -22.72
N ALA A 163 12.40 8.64 -21.53
CA ALA A 163 10.99 9.02 -21.40
C ALA A 163 10.77 10.15 -20.36
N PRO A 164 10.78 11.42 -20.78
CA PRO A 164 10.35 12.54 -19.94
C PRO A 164 8.82 12.56 -19.75
N TYR A 165 8.40 13.43 -18.83
CA TYR A 165 7.00 13.80 -18.63
C TYR A 165 6.64 15.02 -19.49
N LEU A 166 5.39 15.11 -19.93
CA LEU A 166 4.86 16.21 -20.76
C LEU A 166 5.17 17.60 -20.16
N GLY A 167 5.81 18.47 -20.94
CA GLY A 167 6.29 19.79 -20.51
C GLY A 167 5.24 20.92 -20.47
N LYS A 168 3.94 20.63 -20.47
CA LYS A 168 2.86 21.64 -20.54
C LYS A 168 2.97 22.74 -19.47
N ASP A 169 3.36 22.36 -18.24
CA ASP A 169 3.47 23.25 -17.09
C ASP A 169 4.93 23.46 -16.64
N TYR A 170 5.89 23.30 -17.56
CA TYR A 170 7.31 23.43 -17.25
C TYR A 170 7.72 24.92 -17.06
N PRO A 171 8.61 25.24 -16.11
CA PRO A 171 9.23 24.34 -15.13
C PRO A 171 8.28 23.98 -14.00
N PHE A 172 8.33 22.72 -13.58
CA PHE A 172 7.62 22.24 -12.40
C PHE A 172 8.24 22.79 -11.11
N ASP A 173 7.58 22.54 -9.97
CA ASP A 173 8.10 22.87 -8.65
C ASP A 173 9.56 22.41 -8.46
N ARG A 174 10.30 23.10 -7.60
CA ARG A 174 11.73 22.81 -7.46
C ARG A 174 11.97 21.55 -6.63
N ASN A 175 12.61 20.54 -7.23
CA ASN A 175 13.11 19.37 -6.54
C ASN A 175 14.21 19.76 -5.55
N ARG A 176 14.25 19.10 -4.38
CA ARG A 176 15.26 19.35 -3.34
C ARG A 176 16.71 19.17 -3.82
N ASN A 177 16.92 18.31 -4.83
CA ASN A 177 18.22 17.97 -5.39
C ASN A 177 18.54 18.76 -6.68
N ALA A 178 17.67 19.69 -7.11
CA ALA A 178 17.90 20.48 -8.31
C ALA A 178 19.10 21.44 -8.16
N PRO A 179 19.98 21.59 -9.17
CA PRO A 179 21.16 22.46 -9.14
C PRO A 179 20.85 23.90 -8.75
N GLN A 180 21.55 24.44 -7.74
CA GLN A 180 21.28 25.77 -7.18
C GLN A 180 21.54 26.90 -8.20
N PRO A 181 20.75 28.00 -8.18
CA PRO A 181 21.02 29.17 -9.02
C PRO A 181 22.47 29.64 -8.92
N GLY A 182 23.10 29.89 -10.07
CA GLY A 182 24.53 30.27 -10.16
C GLY A 182 25.52 29.10 -10.12
N SER A 183 25.06 27.85 -10.02
CA SER A 183 25.91 26.66 -10.23
C SER A 183 26.03 26.32 -11.71
N GLU A 184 27.08 25.59 -12.09
CA GLU A 184 27.26 25.05 -13.46
C GLU A 184 26.08 24.15 -13.88
N GLY A 185 25.51 23.39 -12.94
CA GLY A 185 24.32 22.57 -13.22
C GLY A 185 23.06 23.39 -13.50
N PHE A 186 22.97 24.62 -12.98
CA PHE A 186 21.83 25.51 -13.24
C PHE A 186 21.90 26.12 -14.63
N SER A 187 23.09 26.44 -15.14
CA SER A 187 23.25 26.89 -16.53
C SER A 187 22.86 25.84 -17.58
N VAL A 188 22.71 24.58 -17.19
CA VAL A 188 22.18 23.53 -18.08
C VAL A 188 20.64 23.56 -18.13
N LEU A 189 19.98 24.07 -17.07
CA LEU A 189 18.53 24.23 -17.02
C LEU A 189 18.05 25.53 -17.66
N ASP A 190 18.85 26.61 -17.52
CA ASP A 190 18.70 27.88 -18.24
C ASP A 190 19.21 27.71 -19.68
N THR A 191 18.37 27.13 -20.53
CA THR A 191 18.67 26.79 -21.91
C THR A 191 18.76 27.99 -22.84
N ASN A 192 18.14 29.12 -22.45
CA ASN A 192 18.18 30.35 -23.23
C ASN A 192 19.29 31.33 -22.78
N GLY A 193 19.90 31.09 -21.62
CA GLY A 193 21.04 31.83 -21.08
C GLY A 193 20.68 33.21 -20.52
N ASP A 194 19.43 33.46 -20.16
CA ASP A 194 18.95 34.75 -19.64
C ASP A 194 19.13 34.92 -18.12
N GLY A 195 19.65 33.88 -17.45
CA GLY A 195 19.88 33.85 -16.01
C GLY A 195 18.66 33.44 -15.19
N ALA A 196 17.52 33.15 -15.83
CA ALA A 196 16.32 32.59 -15.22
C ALA A 196 16.08 31.16 -15.72
N TRP A 197 15.34 30.38 -14.93
CA TRP A 197 14.83 29.08 -15.35
C TRP A 197 13.30 29.17 -15.35
N ASP A 198 12.71 29.36 -16.53
CA ASP A 198 11.28 29.66 -16.73
C ASP A 198 10.67 28.90 -17.92
N GLY A 199 9.40 29.16 -18.24
CA GLY A 199 8.68 28.42 -19.30
C GLY A 199 9.18 28.64 -20.73
N LYS A 200 10.17 29.51 -20.92
CA LYS A 200 10.88 29.67 -22.20
C LYS A 200 12.05 28.69 -22.33
N ASP A 201 12.41 27.99 -21.26
CA ASP A 201 13.45 26.96 -21.31
C ASP A 201 12.92 25.64 -21.85
N SER A 202 13.79 24.91 -22.56
CA SER A 202 13.42 23.58 -23.06
C SER A 202 13.20 22.63 -21.90
N ALA A 203 12.02 22.02 -21.87
CA ALA A 203 11.64 21.03 -20.87
C ALA A 203 12.41 19.71 -20.99
N TYR A 204 13.08 19.47 -22.12
CA TYR A 204 13.57 18.14 -22.50
C TYR A 204 15.05 18.13 -22.88
N ALA A 205 15.54 19.14 -23.61
CA ALA A 205 16.91 19.16 -24.14
C ALA A 205 17.99 18.99 -23.06
N PRO A 206 17.87 19.59 -21.85
CA PRO A 206 18.85 19.38 -20.77
C PRO A 206 19.04 17.91 -20.36
N PHE A 207 18.03 17.07 -20.59
CA PHE A 207 17.98 15.69 -20.12
C PHE A 207 18.25 14.66 -21.22
N TYR A 208 18.41 15.07 -22.49
CA TYR A 208 18.64 14.12 -23.58
C TYR A 208 20.04 13.47 -23.49
N PRO A 209 20.15 12.13 -23.33
CA PRO A 209 21.44 11.45 -23.15
C PRO A 209 22.28 11.36 -24.44
N GLY A 210 21.66 11.49 -25.60
CA GLY A 210 22.29 11.36 -26.92
C GLY A 210 21.93 10.07 -27.67
N ASP A 211 22.01 10.12 -28.99
CA ASP A 211 21.54 9.09 -29.93
C ASP A 211 22.22 7.73 -29.75
N ASP A 212 23.48 7.74 -29.27
CA ASP A 212 24.25 6.53 -29.00
C ASP A 212 23.75 5.77 -27.77
N ALA A 213 23.07 6.45 -26.84
CA ALA A 213 22.56 5.85 -25.60
C ALA A 213 21.07 5.48 -25.69
N VAL A 214 20.30 6.18 -26.53
CA VAL A 214 18.84 6.06 -26.63
C VAL A 214 18.45 5.22 -27.84
N ASP A 215 17.70 4.15 -27.62
CA ASP A 215 17.13 3.34 -28.71
C ASP A 215 15.71 3.81 -29.04
N TRP A 216 14.91 4.13 -28.02
CA TRP A 216 13.53 4.59 -28.14
C TRP A 216 13.30 5.90 -27.40
N VAL A 217 12.46 6.76 -27.95
CA VAL A 217 11.99 7.98 -27.29
C VAL A 217 10.59 7.74 -26.76
N GLY A 218 10.38 8.01 -25.49
CA GLY A 218 9.09 7.93 -24.83
C GLY A 218 8.58 9.29 -24.38
N LEU A 219 7.27 9.41 -24.16
CA LEU A 219 6.69 10.55 -23.46
C LEU A 219 5.55 10.07 -22.58
N ALA A 220 5.53 10.52 -21.33
CA ALA A 220 4.38 10.35 -20.44
C ALA A 220 3.44 11.55 -20.60
N ALA A 221 2.28 11.33 -21.20
CA ALA A 221 1.27 12.35 -21.45
C ALA A 221 -0.13 11.80 -21.11
N TYR A 222 -0.77 12.41 -20.11
CA TYR A 222 -2.06 11.97 -19.57
C TYR A 222 -3.12 13.02 -19.84
N HIS A 223 -4.36 12.59 -20.03
CA HIS A 223 -5.49 13.52 -19.93
C HIS A 223 -5.77 13.80 -18.46
N ASP A 224 -5.24 14.91 -17.99
CA ASP A 224 -5.40 15.45 -16.64
C ASP A 224 -5.36 16.98 -16.68
N ASP A 225 -6.53 17.62 -16.61
CA ASP A 225 -6.66 19.07 -16.70
C ASP A 225 -6.43 19.82 -15.39
N THR A 226 -6.11 19.14 -14.30
CA THR A 226 -6.08 19.83 -13.01
C THR A 226 -4.69 20.33 -12.63
N ALA A 227 -3.63 19.95 -13.35
CA ALA A 227 -2.23 20.26 -13.04
C ALA A 227 -1.87 19.95 -11.56
N GLY A 228 -2.28 18.79 -11.04
CA GLY A 228 -2.05 18.41 -9.64
C GLY A 228 -2.95 19.10 -8.60
N GLY A 229 -3.78 20.06 -9.01
CA GLY A 229 -4.79 20.73 -8.19
C GLY A 229 -6.01 19.87 -7.84
N ALA A 230 -7.11 20.54 -7.46
CA ALA A 230 -8.36 19.88 -7.05
C ALA A 230 -8.88 18.92 -8.13
N ALA A 231 -9.31 17.72 -7.71
CA ALA A 231 -9.80 16.70 -8.62
C ALA A 231 -11.05 17.15 -9.37
N ALA A 232 -11.00 17.14 -10.70
CA ALA A 232 -12.10 17.54 -11.59
C ALA A 232 -12.20 16.55 -12.75
N ASN A 233 -13.43 16.15 -13.09
CA ASN A 233 -13.71 15.24 -14.20
C ASN A 233 -14.05 16.06 -15.44
N THR A 234 -13.06 16.28 -16.32
CA THR A 234 -13.20 17.05 -17.56
C THR A 234 -13.21 16.14 -18.78
N LEU A 235 -13.84 16.59 -19.87
CA LEU A 235 -13.78 15.88 -21.15
C LEU A 235 -12.50 16.29 -21.90
N PRO A 236 -11.86 15.36 -22.62
CA PRO A 236 -10.73 15.69 -23.45
C PRO A 236 -11.15 16.61 -24.61
N ARG A 237 -10.38 17.66 -24.84
CA ARG A 237 -10.61 18.63 -25.92
C ARG A 237 -10.24 18.00 -27.25
N ALA A 238 -10.93 18.36 -28.33
CA ALA A 238 -10.61 17.82 -29.65
C ALA A 238 -9.17 18.19 -30.07
N GLY A 239 -8.35 17.20 -30.42
CA GLY A 239 -6.95 17.40 -30.82
C GLY A 239 -5.98 17.63 -29.66
N GLU A 240 -6.42 17.41 -28.41
CA GLU A 240 -5.61 17.65 -27.21
C GLU A 240 -4.31 16.86 -27.21
N LEU A 241 -4.35 15.55 -27.53
CA LEU A 241 -3.13 14.75 -27.58
C LEU A 241 -2.17 15.24 -28.67
N GLN A 242 -2.69 15.61 -29.84
CA GLN A 242 -1.85 16.13 -30.92
C GLN A 242 -1.11 17.40 -30.47
N GLU A 243 -1.82 18.36 -29.87
CA GLU A 243 -1.25 19.58 -29.28
C GLU A 243 -0.21 19.26 -28.20
N MET A 244 -0.48 18.26 -27.34
CA MET A 244 0.48 17.80 -26.34
C MET A 244 1.80 17.32 -26.95
N LEU A 245 1.74 16.62 -28.09
CA LEU A 245 2.91 16.05 -28.75
C LEU A 245 3.68 17.07 -29.61
N THR A 246 3.02 18.13 -30.09
CA THR A 246 3.61 19.09 -31.05
C THR A 246 3.91 20.47 -30.49
N ASP A 247 3.33 20.87 -29.36
CA ASP A 247 3.40 22.27 -28.91
C ASP A 247 3.64 22.45 -27.39
N SER A 248 3.73 21.38 -26.61
CA SER A 248 3.91 21.47 -25.15
C SER A 248 5.37 21.65 -24.71
N GLY A 249 5.60 22.54 -23.74
CA GLY A 249 6.94 22.87 -23.26
C GLY A 249 7.73 23.75 -24.22
N SER A 250 7.02 24.59 -24.99
CA SER A 250 7.58 25.49 -26.02
C SER A 250 8.33 24.74 -27.14
N GLU A 251 7.97 23.49 -27.39
CA GLU A 251 8.70 22.58 -28.27
C GLU A 251 7.77 21.56 -28.96
N ASN A 252 8.09 21.21 -30.21
CA ASN A 252 7.53 20.03 -30.87
C ASN A 252 8.32 18.78 -30.47
N PHE A 253 7.91 18.15 -29.37
CA PHE A 253 8.60 16.98 -28.81
C PHE A 253 8.69 15.82 -29.82
N TYR A 254 7.56 15.47 -30.44
CA TYR A 254 7.49 14.33 -31.35
C TYR A 254 8.36 14.56 -32.60
N GLY A 255 8.24 15.74 -33.23
CA GLY A 255 9.02 16.11 -34.40
C GLY A 255 10.51 16.27 -34.10
N THR A 256 10.85 16.78 -32.92
CA THR A 256 12.25 16.99 -32.52
C THR A 256 12.91 15.67 -32.16
N TYR A 257 12.37 14.90 -31.20
CA TYR A 257 13.05 13.74 -30.63
C TYR A 257 12.75 12.40 -31.31
N SER A 258 11.54 12.18 -31.80
CA SER A 258 11.23 10.95 -32.54
C SER A 258 11.66 11.08 -33.99
N GLU A 259 11.09 12.01 -34.74
CA GLU A 259 11.39 12.15 -36.17
C GLU A 259 12.79 12.70 -36.43
N GLY A 260 13.18 13.77 -35.74
CA GLY A 260 14.47 14.44 -35.92
C GLY A 260 15.68 13.56 -35.61
N HIS A 261 15.59 12.70 -34.58
CA HIS A 261 16.64 11.73 -34.24
C HIS A 261 16.40 10.33 -34.84
N ASN A 262 15.33 10.17 -35.64
CA ASN A 262 14.91 8.90 -36.25
C ASN A 262 14.82 7.75 -35.22
N LYS A 263 14.10 7.99 -34.13
CA LYS A 263 13.86 7.03 -33.03
C LYS A 263 12.37 6.66 -32.95
N PRO A 264 12.04 5.39 -32.65
CA PRO A 264 10.65 4.99 -32.42
C PRO A 264 10.06 5.71 -31.22
N PHE A 265 8.77 6.03 -31.31
CA PHE A 265 8.06 6.73 -30.26
C PHE A 265 7.18 5.80 -29.41
N LEU A 266 7.32 5.91 -28.09
CA LEU A 266 6.47 5.25 -27.09
C LEU A 266 5.65 6.29 -26.31
N LEU A 267 4.34 6.24 -26.45
CA LEU A 267 3.43 7.05 -25.64
C LEU A 267 3.01 6.27 -24.39
N GLN A 268 3.30 6.77 -23.18
CA GLN A 268 2.60 6.32 -21.97
C GLN A 268 1.46 7.29 -21.69
N THR A 269 0.24 6.76 -21.52
CA THR A 269 -0.94 7.60 -21.32
C THR A 269 -2.01 6.91 -20.49
N ALA A 270 -2.92 7.71 -19.93
CA ALA A 270 -4.21 7.32 -19.39
C ALA A 270 -5.08 8.57 -19.26
N ALA A 271 -6.34 8.40 -18.88
CA ALA A 271 -7.24 9.52 -18.61
C ALA A 271 -7.66 9.55 -17.15
N PHE A 272 -7.67 10.74 -16.56
CA PHE A 272 -8.05 10.97 -15.18
C PHE A 272 -9.56 10.73 -14.97
N TYR A 273 -9.93 10.05 -13.88
CA TYR A 273 -11.31 10.06 -13.39
C TYR A 273 -11.33 9.93 -11.87
N SER A 274 -12.13 10.77 -11.20
CA SER A 274 -12.35 10.69 -9.75
C SER A 274 -13.84 10.43 -9.46
N PRO A 275 -14.20 9.31 -8.81
CA PRO A 275 -15.58 9.06 -8.37
C PRO A 275 -16.07 10.07 -7.32
N ALA A 276 -15.15 10.74 -6.63
CA ALA A 276 -15.45 11.74 -5.60
C ALA A 276 -15.67 13.14 -6.18
N SER A 277 -15.38 13.35 -7.46
CA SER A 277 -15.46 14.64 -8.14
C SER A 277 -16.71 14.73 -9.01
N GLY A 278 -17.33 15.91 -9.04
CA GLY A 278 -18.37 16.22 -10.03
C GLY A 278 -17.77 16.45 -11.42
N GLY A 279 -18.58 16.31 -12.47
CA GLY A 279 -18.17 16.58 -13.85
C GLY A 279 -18.68 15.52 -14.84
N ALA A 280 -17.91 15.30 -15.90
CA ALA A 280 -18.23 14.31 -16.93
C ALA A 280 -18.17 12.86 -16.40
N SER A 281 -18.87 11.95 -17.10
CA SER A 281 -18.91 10.54 -16.73
C SER A 281 -17.57 9.85 -17.03
N GLU A 282 -17.20 8.82 -16.27
CA GLU A 282 -15.99 8.04 -16.55
C GLU A 282 -15.99 7.49 -17.97
N ALA A 283 -17.14 6.99 -18.44
CA ALA A 283 -17.28 6.46 -19.78
C ALA A 283 -16.91 7.52 -20.84
N ASP A 284 -17.52 8.71 -20.79
CA ASP A 284 -17.28 9.75 -21.80
C ASP A 284 -15.81 10.21 -21.83
N ILE A 285 -15.19 10.33 -20.66
CA ILE A 285 -13.78 10.74 -20.53
C ILE A 285 -12.87 9.66 -21.12
N LYS A 286 -13.05 8.40 -20.69
CA LYS A 286 -12.19 7.28 -21.07
C LYS A 286 -12.32 6.97 -22.56
N THR A 287 -13.56 6.89 -23.08
CA THR A 287 -13.78 6.60 -24.49
C THR A 287 -13.36 7.77 -25.37
N GLY A 288 -13.60 9.01 -24.93
CA GLY A 288 -13.17 10.21 -25.67
C GLY A 288 -11.65 10.32 -25.76
N TRP A 289 -10.93 10.04 -24.66
CA TRP A 289 -9.46 10.07 -24.68
C TRP A 289 -8.89 8.89 -25.48
N TRP A 290 -9.44 7.68 -25.27
CA TRP A 290 -9.03 6.49 -26.01
C TRP A 290 -9.17 6.66 -27.52
N ASP A 291 -10.28 7.26 -27.98
CA ASP A 291 -10.48 7.56 -29.39
C ASP A 291 -9.42 8.52 -29.95
N GLN A 292 -9.06 9.58 -29.21
CA GLN A 292 -7.99 10.50 -29.62
C GLN A 292 -6.63 9.83 -29.64
N VAL A 293 -6.33 8.97 -28.66
CA VAL A 293 -5.07 8.21 -28.58
C VAL A 293 -4.93 7.31 -29.79
N VAL A 294 -5.92 6.47 -30.07
CA VAL A 294 -5.91 5.54 -31.21
C VAL A 294 -5.82 6.31 -32.52
N THR A 295 -6.62 7.37 -32.69
CA THR A 295 -6.64 8.18 -33.92
C THR A 295 -5.31 8.88 -34.17
N THR A 296 -4.72 9.50 -33.14
CA THR A 296 -3.45 10.22 -33.27
C THR A 296 -2.32 9.25 -33.55
N ALA A 297 -2.15 8.21 -32.73
CA ALA A 297 -1.06 7.24 -32.80
C ALA A 297 -1.02 6.43 -34.11
N THR A 298 -2.16 6.28 -34.79
CA THR A 298 -2.26 5.54 -36.05
C THR A 298 -2.32 6.45 -37.28
N SER A 299 -2.25 7.77 -37.09
CA SER A 299 -2.29 8.73 -38.19
C SER A 299 -0.96 8.83 -38.94
N PRO A 300 -0.96 9.24 -40.23
CA PRO A 300 0.27 9.40 -41.00
C PRO A 300 1.27 10.40 -40.40
N GLY A 301 0.78 11.44 -39.72
CA GLY A 301 1.63 12.45 -39.07
C GLY A 301 2.35 11.94 -37.80
N PHE A 302 1.94 10.79 -37.28
CA PHE A 302 2.53 10.15 -36.10
C PHE A 302 2.99 8.71 -36.41
N ALA A 303 3.40 8.45 -37.65
CA ALA A 303 3.71 7.10 -38.13
C ALA A 303 4.94 6.42 -37.46
N ALA A 304 5.78 7.17 -36.75
CA ALA A 304 6.87 6.65 -35.93
C ALA A 304 6.42 6.23 -34.52
N THR A 305 5.14 6.42 -34.17
CA THR A 305 4.55 5.81 -32.97
C THR A 305 4.63 4.30 -33.08
N ALA A 306 5.44 3.72 -32.22
CA ALA A 306 5.72 2.29 -32.16
C ALA A 306 4.98 1.60 -31.01
N ALA A 307 4.70 2.30 -29.91
CA ALA A 307 3.90 1.74 -28.83
C ALA A 307 3.03 2.79 -28.15
N VAL A 308 1.83 2.38 -27.75
CA VAL A 308 0.95 3.13 -26.86
C VAL A 308 0.72 2.26 -25.63
N VAL A 309 1.29 2.67 -24.50
CA VAL A 309 1.20 1.96 -23.22
C VAL A 309 0.17 2.66 -22.34
N TRP A 310 -0.96 2.00 -22.13
CA TRP A 310 -1.98 2.49 -21.20
C TRP A 310 -1.55 2.25 -19.75
N ASP A 311 -1.67 3.27 -18.90
CA ASP A 311 -1.44 3.15 -17.46
C ASP A 311 -2.71 2.62 -16.76
N GLU A 312 -2.80 1.30 -16.61
CA GLU A 312 -3.92 0.58 -16.00
C GLU A 312 -3.71 0.43 -14.49
N ARG A 313 -3.64 1.58 -13.80
CA ARG A 313 -3.45 1.65 -12.35
C ARG A 313 -4.47 2.56 -11.68
N THR A 314 -4.39 2.64 -10.36
CA THR A 314 -5.16 3.62 -9.58
C THR A 314 -4.20 4.53 -8.82
N SER A 315 -4.57 5.79 -8.61
CA SER A 315 -3.77 6.71 -7.79
C SER A 315 -4.63 7.57 -6.86
N THR A 316 -4.00 8.42 -6.06
CA THR A 316 -4.65 9.54 -5.36
C THR A 316 -3.84 10.81 -5.50
N ARG A 317 -4.53 11.93 -5.32
CA ARG A 317 -3.88 13.21 -5.05
C ARG A 317 -3.73 13.54 -3.58
N ASP A 318 -2.75 14.40 -3.33
CA ASP A 318 -2.18 14.88 -2.07
C ASP A 318 -3.17 15.36 -0.99
N THR A 319 -4.44 15.57 -1.33
CA THR A 319 -5.48 15.96 -0.34
C THR A 319 -6.21 14.79 0.30
N GLY A 320 -5.90 13.53 -0.03
CA GLY A 320 -6.42 12.38 0.71
C GLY A 320 -7.90 12.04 0.50
N VAL A 321 -8.63 12.81 -0.32
CA VAL A 321 -10.10 12.68 -0.44
C VAL A 321 -10.55 12.10 -1.79
N ALA A 322 -9.78 12.25 -2.87
CA ALA A 322 -10.20 11.85 -4.22
C ALA A 322 -9.39 10.65 -4.77
N SER A 323 -10.04 9.48 -4.80
CA SER A 323 -9.57 8.28 -5.52
C SER A 323 -9.52 8.57 -7.02
N ILE A 324 -8.43 8.23 -7.70
CA ILE A 324 -8.29 8.42 -9.16
C ILE A 324 -8.23 7.05 -9.83
N SER A 325 -9.16 6.81 -10.73
CA SER A 325 -9.20 5.65 -11.62
C SER A 325 -8.54 6.02 -12.94
N TRP A 326 -7.42 5.37 -13.27
CA TRP A 326 -6.84 5.41 -14.62
C TRP A 326 -7.31 4.24 -15.49
N LEU A 327 -8.02 3.28 -14.88
CA LEU A 327 -8.46 2.04 -15.49
C LEU A 327 -9.31 2.25 -16.76
N LEU A 328 -8.92 1.60 -17.85
CA LEU A 328 -9.69 1.45 -19.08
C LEU A 328 -10.62 0.24 -18.99
N THR A 329 -10.19 -0.80 -18.27
CA THR A 329 -10.93 -2.08 -18.15
C THR A 329 -11.68 -2.24 -16.83
N GLY A 330 -11.73 -1.18 -16.01
CA GLY A 330 -12.42 -1.19 -14.72
C GLY A 330 -13.94 -1.39 -14.83
N HIS A 331 -14.53 -0.98 -15.96
CA HIS A 331 -15.95 -1.15 -16.26
C HIS A 331 -16.18 -1.93 -17.56
N PRO A 332 -17.09 -2.93 -17.59
CA PRO A 332 -17.35 -3.74 -18.79
C PRO A 332 -17.77 -2.93 -20.02
N ASP A 333 -18.56 -1.87 -19.83
CA ASP A 333 -19.05 -1.04 -20.94
C ASP A 333 -17.92 -0.21 -21.57
N ILE A 334 -17.02 0.32 -20.75
CA ILE A 334 -15.83 1.07 -21.20
C ILE A 334 -14.85 0.11 -21.90
N ALA A 335 -14.59 -1.04 -21.30
CA ALA A 335 -13.72 -2.07 -21.89
C ALA A 335 -14.24 -2.52 -23.26
N LYS A 336 -15.56 -2.72 -23.39
CA LYS A 336 -16.20 -3.07 -24.65
C LYS A 336 -16.04 -1.98 -25.70
N ALA A 337 -16.29 -0.71 -25.34
CA ALA A 337 -16.11 0.41 -26.25
C ALA A 337 -14.65 0.56 -26.70
N ALA A 338 -13.70 0.39 -25.78
CA ALA A 338 -12.28 0.41 -26.09
C ALA A 338 -11.88 -0.71 -27.07
N LEU A 339 -12.41 -1.92 -26.88
CA LEU A 339 -12.19 -3.06 -27.79
C LEU A 339 -12.78 -2.82 -29.17
N GLU A 340 -13.99 -2.26 -29.28
CA GLU A 340 -14.60 -1.95 -30.58
C GLU A 340 -13.74 -0.95 -31.35
N ARG A 341 -13.31 0.14 -30.68
CA ARG A 341 -12.42 1.14 -31.29
C ARG A 341 -11.08 0.55 -31.72
N LEU A 342 -10.54 -0.38 -30.93
CA LEU A 342 -9.28 -1.06 -31.23
C LEU A 342 -9.40 -1.95 -32.48
N LYS A 343 -10.51 -2.68 -32.66
CA LYS A 343 -10.79 -3.51 -33.85
C LYS A 343 -10.89 -2.70 -35.14
N GLU A 344 -11.29 -1.43 -35.05
CA GLU A 344 -11.39 -0.50 -36.17
C GLU A 344 -10.07 0.22 -36.47
N SER A 345 -9.00 -0.10 -35.75
CA SER A 345 -7.69 0.55 -35.87
C SER A 345 -6.62 -0.41 -36.39
N PRO A 346 -5.52 0.10 -36.97
CA PRO A 346 -4.37 -0.70 -37.34
C PRO A 346 -3.45 -1.02 -36.14
N MET A 347 -3.83 -0.68 -34.90
CA MET A 347 -3.05 -1.03 -33.72
C MET A 347 -2.87 -2.54 -33.59
N VAL A 348 -1.68 -2.94 -33.12
CA VAL A 348 -1.29 -4.34 -33.04
C VAL A 348 -1.46 -4.84 -31.60
N THR A 349 -2.19 -5.94 -31.47
CA THR A 349 -2.37 -6.69 -30.22
C THR A 349 -1.64 -8.03 -30.30
N GLY A 350 -1.40 -8.64 -29.14
CA GLY A 350 -0.71 -9.93 -29.02
C GLY A 350 -1.57 -11.14 -29.40
N PRO A 351 -0.97 -12.33 -29.44
CA PRO A 351 0.45 -12.62 -29.13
C PRO A 351 1.40 -12.28 -30.29
N LEU A 352 2.54 -11.65 -29.98
CA LEU A 352 3.60 -11.33 -30.96
C LEU A 352 4.73 -12.36 -30.98
N THR A 353 4.88 -13.10 -29.89
CA THR A 353 5.88 -14.17 -29.75
C THR A 353 5.21 -15.52 -29.54
N GLY A 354 5.96 -16.60 -29.77
CA GLY A 354 5.43 -17.95 -29.61
C GLY A 354 5.00 -18.22 -28.16
N VAL A 355 3.69 -18.32 -27.95
CA VAL A 355 3.03 -18.61 -26.67
C VAL A 355 3.55 -19.92 -26.09
N ALA A 356 4.02 -19.89 -24.84
CA ALA A 356 4.35 -21.09 -24.08
C ALA A 356 3.05 -21.83 -23.72
N SER A 357 2.63 -22.78 -24.56
CA SER A 357 1.42 -23.57 -24.32
C SER A 357 1.58 -24.41 -23.05
N GLY A 358 0.64 -24.28 -22.11
CA GLY A 358 0.55 -25.11 -20.90
C GLY A 358 1.05 -24.47 -19.59
N ILE A 359 1.47 -23.21 -19.58
CA ILE A 359 1.84 -22.51 -18.35
C ILE A 359 0.63 -21.73 -17.84
N THR A 360 -0.16 -22.34 -16.95
CA THR A 360 -0.98 -21.57 -16.02
C THR A 360 -0.02 -20.98 -15.00
N TYR A 361 0.03 -19.65 -14.90
CA TYR A 361 0.80 -19.00 -13.85
C TYR A 361 0.19 -19.35 -12.49
N ASP A 362 0.80 -20.30 -11.78
CA ASP A 362 0.59 -20.48 -10.34
C ASP A 362 1.55 -19.52 -9.64
N ARG A 363 1.01 -18.45 -9.01
CA ARG A 363 1.78 -17.48 -8.23
C ARG A 363 2.68 -18.25 -7.24
N SER A 364 4.00 -18.04 -7.30
CA SER A 364 4.94 -18.68 -6.38
C SER A 364 4.49 -18.46 -4.93
N ASN A 365 4.51 -19.51 -4.10
CA ASN A 365 3.98 -19.56 -2.73
C ASN A 365 2.44 -19.55 -2.57
N THR A 366 1.69 -19.84 -3.63
CA THR A 366 0.23 -20.07 -3.51
C THR A 366 -0.08 -21.56 -3.65
N LEU A 367 -0.72 -22.15 -2.66
CA LEU A 367 -1.21 -23.53 -2.74
C LEU A 367 -2.58 -23.53 -3.42
N SER A 368 -2.71 -24.28 -4.51
CA SER A 368 -3.95 -24.44 -5.26
C SER A 368 -4.46 -25.88 -5.23
N GLY A 369 -5.72 -26.09 -5.65
CA GLY A 369 -6.33 -27.41 -5.80
C GLY A 369 -6.30 -28.28 -4.52
N ALA A 370 -5.89 -29.54 -4.65
CA ALA A 370 -5.90 -30.49 -3.54
C ALA A 370 -5.01 -30.05 -2.37
N ALA A 371 -3.88 -29.38 -2.64
CA ALA A 371 -2.96 -28.91 -1.60
C ALA A 371 -3.63 -27.90 -0.66
N ALA A 372 -4.40 -26.94 -1.19
CA ALA A 372 -5.13 -25.97 -0.38
C ALA A 372 -6.15 -26.66 0.56
N TRP A 373 -6.85 -27.68 0.07
CA TRP A 373 -7.84 -28.42 0.87
C TRP A 373 -7.21 -29.32 1.94
N THR A 374 -5.96 -29.76 1.79
CA THR A 374 -5.25 -30.46 2.87
C THR A 374 -5.02 -29.55 4.08
N VAL A 375 -4.80 -28.24 3.87
CA VAL A 375 -4.69 -27.25 4.95
C VAL A 375 -6.03 -27.12 5.70
N ALA A 376 -7.15 -27.12 4.97
CA ALA A 376 -8.49 -27.13 5.58
C ALA A 376 -8.68 -28.34 6.49
N ALA A 377 -8.34 -29.54 6.01
CA ALA A 377 -8.42 -30.78 6.80
C ALA A 377 -7.53 -30.71 8.05
N ALA A 378 -6.30 -30.20 7.93
CA ALA A 378 -5.40 -30.01 9.06
C ALA A 378 -5.97 -29.03 10.10
N MET A 379 -6.60 -27.93 9.67
CA MET A 379 -7.26 -26.98 10.59
C MET A 379 -8.44 -27.61 11.33
N VAL A 380 -9.24 -28.45 10.67
CA VAL A 380 -10.33 -29.18 11.32
C VAL A 380 -9.80 -30.17 12.34
N ILE A 381 -8.73 -30.91 12.02
CA ILE A 381 -8.08 -31.83 12.96
C ILE A 381 -7.55 -31.05 14.18
N LEU A 382 -6.89 -29.91 13.95
CA LEU A 382 -6.39 -29.05 15.02
C LEU A 382 -7.52 -28.52 15.91
N LEU A 383 -8.62 -28.04 15.31
CA LEU A 383 -9.81 -27.58 16.03
C LEU A 383 -10.39 -28.68 16.93
N VAL A 384 -10.53 -29.90 16.40
CA VAL A 384 -11.02 -31.05 17.16
C VAL A 384 -10.05 -31.40 18.30
N ALA A 385 -8.74 -31.43 18.02
CA ALA A 385 -7.72 -31.72 19.03
C ALA A 385 -7.73 -30.69 20.18
N LEU A 386 -7.80 -29.39 19.86
CA LEU A 386 -7.84 -28.30 20.84
C LEU A 386 -9.02 -28.42 21.82
N TRP A 387 -10.16 -28.95 21.36
CA TRP A 387 -11.34 -29.17 22.18
C TRP A 387 -11.34 -30.51 22.93
N GLN A 388 -10.77 -31.57 22.36
CA GLN A 388 -10.78 -32.91 22.97
C GLN A 388 -9.67 -33.10 24.02
N ILE A 389 -8.49 -32.49 23.83
CA ILE A 389 -7.35 -32.63 24.75
C ILE A 389 -7.72 -32.25 26.20
N PRO A 390 -8.29 -31.07 26.50
CA PRO A 390 -8.61 -30.66 27.87
C PRO A 390 -9.76 -31.47 28.49
N ARG A 391 -10.60 -32.09 27.64
CA ARG A 391 -11.74 -32.91 28.06
C ARG A 391 -11.36 -34.34 28.39
N ARG A 392 -10.40 -34.91 27.66
CA ARG A 392 -10.04 -36.34 27.77
C ARG A 392 -8.76 -36.59 28.57
N ILE A 393 -7.88 -35.60 28.67
CA ILE A 393 -6.59 -35.75 29.35
C ILE A 393 -6.64 -35.04 30.70
N ASN A 394 -6.74 -35.81 31.80
CA ASN A 394 -6.79 -35.26 33.16
C ASN A 394 -5.60 -34.34 33.48
N ALA A 395 -4.41 -34.63 32.97
CA ALA A 395 -3.23 -33.76 33.14
C ALA A 395 -3.42 -32.35 32.52
N ALA A 396 -4.22 -32.23 31.46
CA ALA A 396 -4.51 -30.94 30.82
C ALA A 396 -5.45 -30.06 31.67
N THR A 397 -6.23 -30.64 32.60
CA THR A 397 -7.02 -29.83 33.57
C THR A 397 -6.13 -29.05 34.54
N ALA A 398 -4.87 -29.46 34.72
CA ALA A 398 -3.90 -28.71 35.49
C ALA A 398 -3.39 -27.48 34.75
N TRP A 399 -3.58 -27.37 33.42
CA TRP A 399 -3.17 -26.23 32.60
C TRP A 399 -4.13 -25.05 32.67
N SER A 400 -5.34 -25.28 33.18
CA SER A 400 -6.40 -24.27 33.23
C SER A 400 -5.96 -23.01 33.97
N TYR A 401 -6.55 -21.88 33.59
CA TYR A 401 -6.39 -20.62 34.28
C TYR A 401 -6.84 -20.74 35.75
N ARG A 402 -5.95 -20.42 36.69
CA ARG A 402 -6.21 -20.42 38.14
C ARG A 402 -5.51 -19.23 38.78
N ASP A 403 -5.87 -18.02 38.39
CA ASP A 403 -5.36 -16.80 39.04
C ASP A 403 -6.38 -16.31 40.09
N PRO A 404 -6.02 -16.28 41.39
CA PRO A 404 -6.88 -15.79 42.46
C PRO A 404 -6.91 -14.26 42.56
N SER A 405 -6.11 -13.54 41.75
CA SER A 405 -6.05 -12.07 41.82
C SER A 405 -7.28 -11.39 41.21
N THR A 406 -7.55 -10.15 41.64
CA THR A 406 -8.67 -9.34 41.11
C THR A 406 -8.46 -8.89 39.66
N ARG A 407 -7.24 -9.03 39.12
CA ARG A 407 -6.82 -8.65 37.76
C ARG A 407 -6.71 -9.90 36.89
N ASP A 408 -7.31 -9.86 35.70
CA ASP A 408 -7.26 -11.00 34.77
C ASP A 408 -6.01 -10.92 33.87
N SER A 409 -5.02 -11.77 34.15
CA SER A 409 -3.76 -11.84 33.41
C SER A 409 -3.95 -12.29 31.95
N ARG A 410 -5.06 -12.94 31.58
CA ARG A 410 -5.38 -13.27 30.17
C ARG A 410 -5.66 -12.01 29.36
N VAL A 411 -6.33 -11.03 29.95
CA VAL A 411 -6.61 -9.74 29.30
C VAL A 411 -5.31 -8.98 29.07
N ASP A 412 -4.39 -9.00 30.05
CA ASP A 412 -3.06 -8.41 29.87
C ASP A 412 -2.30 -9.13 28.73
N LEU A 413 -2.32 -10.47 28.68
CA LEU A 413 -1.64 -11.23 27.61
C LEU A 413 -2.19 -10.89 26.22
N LEU A 414 -3.52 -10.85 26.05
CA LEU A 414 -4.15 -10.51 24.77
C LEU A 414 -3.87 -9.06 24.35
N ARG A 415 -3.82 -8.13 25.31
CA ARG A 415 -3.36 -6.76 25.05
C ARG A 415 -1.89 -6.72 24.64
N GLY A 416 -1.06 -7.60 25.21
CA GLY A 416 0.33 -7.82 24.80
C GLY A 416 0.44 -8.28 23.34
N VAL A 417 -0.39 -9.24 22.92
CA VAL A 417 -0.47 -9.68 21.51
C VAL A 417 -0.87 -8.51 20.61
N ALA A 418 -1.93 -7.79 20.97
CA ALA A 418 -2.44 -6.67 20.18
C ALA A 418 -1.37 -5.58 19.99
N ILE A 419 -0.62 -5.21 21.04
CA ILE A 419 0.43 -4.19 20.92
C ILE A 419 1.63 -4.68 20.10
N VAL A 420 1.99 -5.96 20.18
CA VAL A 420 3.04 -6.53 19.32
C VAL A 420 2.62 -6.48 17.85
N PHE A 421 1.37 -6.81 17.54
CA PHE A 421 0.84 -6.71 16.16
C PHE A 421 0.89 -5.27 15.65
N VAL A 422 0.51 -4.30 16.50
CA VAL A 422 0.59 -2.87 16.16
C VAL A 422 2.04 -2.47 15.87
N VAL A 423 3.00 -2.83 16.74
CA VAL A 423 4.42 -2.49 16.52
C VAL A 423 4.96 -3.10 15.24
N VAL A 424 4.65 -4.37 14.97
CA VAL A 424 5.13 -5.07 13.77
C VAL A 424 4.60 -4.38 12.51
N ASN A 425 3.30 -4.10 12.48
CA ASN A 425 2.63 -3.51 11.33
C ASN A 425 3.01 -2.03 11.12
N HIS A 426 3.33 -1.29 12.19
CA HIS A 426 3.74 0.13 12.09
C HIS A 426 5.17 0.35 11.60
N LEU A 427 6.07 -0.62 11.79
CA LEU A 427 7.45 -0.55 11.28
C LEU A 427 7.52 -0.76 9.76
N GLY A 428 6.56 -1.47 9.17
CA GLY A 428 6.42 -1.59 7.71
C GLY A 428 7.57 -2.27 6.95
N MET A 429 8.51 -2.93 7.63
CA MET A 429 9.66 -3.58 7.00
C MET A 429 9.33 -5.05 6.63
N ALA A 430 9.68 -5.46 5.41
CA ALA A 430 9.55 -6.85 4.96
C ALA A 430 10.30 -7.81 5.91
N SER A 431 9.58 -8.71 6.60
CA SER A 431 10.18 -9.62 7.59
C SER A 431 9.35 -10.87 7.86
N LEU A 432 9.95 -11.86 8.52
CA LEU A 432 9.25 -13.07 8.96
C LEU A 432 8.19 -12.78 10.04
N PHE A 433 8.26 -11.65 10.74
CA PHE A 433 7.25 -11.29 11.75
C PHE A 433 5.91 -10.90 11.12
N GLN A 434 5.91 -10.33 9.92
CA GLN A 434 4.67 -9.96 9.22
C GLN A 434 3.79 -11.19 8.89
N LEU A 435 4.41 -12.35 8.69
CA LEU A 435 3.73 -13.63 8.50
C LEU A 435 2.81 -14.00 9.68
N LEU A 436 3.09 -13.46 10.88
CA LEU A 436 2.36 -13.76 12.10
C LEU A 436 1.34 -12.69 12.48
N THR A 437 1.36 -11.51 11.85
CA THR A 437 0.58 -10.33 12.29
C THR A 437 -0.40 -9.83 11.23
N GLN A 438 -0.14 -10.00 9.93
CA GLN A 438 -0.98 -9.50 8.85
C GLN A 438 -2.07 -10.50 8.47
N GLU A 439 -3.23 -10.38 9.12
CA GLU A 439 -4.42 -11.23 8.95
C GLU A 439 -4.17 -12.73 9.11
N ALA A 440 -3.09 -13.09 9.80
CA ALA A 440 -2.63 -14.47 9.99
C ALA A 440 -3.61 -15.31 10.84
N VAL A 441 -4.42 -14.66 11.68
CA VAL A 441 -5.39 -15.31 12.59
C VAL A 441 -6.84 -14.97 12.23
N GLY A 442 -7.07 -14.45 11.02
CA GLY A 442 -8.35 -13.94 10.53
C GLY A 442 -8.25 -12.50 10.00
N PHE A 443 -9.33 -12.01 9.39
CA PHE A 443 -9.57 -10.61 9.00
C PHE A 443 -9.64 -9.65 10.21
N VAL A 444 -8.58 -9.57 11.01
CA VAL A 444 -8.48 -8.77 12.24
C VAL A 444 -7.08 -8.17 12.32
N SER A 445 -6.97 -6.90 12.69
CA SER A 445 -5.68 -6.26 12.96
C SER A 445 -5.45 -6.04 14.47
N GLY A 446 -4.24 -5.62 14.83
CA GLY A 446 -3.92 -5.24 16.21
C GLY A 446 -4.78 -4.09 16.73
N ALA A 447 -5.25 -3.19 15.86
CA ALA A 447 -6.02 -2.01 16.26
C ALA A 447 -7.42 -2.36 16.80
N GLU A 448 -8.16 -3.27 16.16
CA GLU A 448 -9.50 -3.67 16.62
C GLU A 448 -9.42 -4.32 18.01
N LEU A 449 -8.43 -5.21 18.22
CA LEU A 449 -8.18 -5.83 19.51
C LEU A 449 -7.80 -4.78 20.56
N PHE A 450 -6.93 -3.82 20.19
CA PHE A 450 -6.48 -2.76 21.09
C PHE A 450 -7.65 -1.89 21.58
N VAL A 451 -8.55 -1.48 20.67
CA VAL A 451 -9.75 -0.68 20.99
C VAL A 451 -10.74 -1.45 21.85
N LEU A 452 -11.06 -2.70 21.48
CA LEU A 452 -11.98 -3.54 22.23
C LEU A 452 -11.47 -3.83 23.65
N PHE A 453 -10.21 -4.24 23.81
CA PHE A 453 -9.67 -4.55 25.14
C PHE A 453 -9.52 -3.31 26.02
N SER A 454 -9.30 -2.14 25.42
CA SER A 454 -9.28 -0.88 26.17
C SER A 454 -10.65 -0.56 26.77
N GLY A 455 -11.72 -0.72 25.99
CA GLY A 455 -13.09 -0.64 26.50
C GLY A 455 -13.34 -1.66 27.61
N LEU A 456 -12.95 -2.92 27.39
CA LEU A 456 -13.09 -4.00 28.37
C LEU A 456 -12.42 -3.69 29.71
N VAL A 457 -11.20 -3.15 29.70
CA VAL A 457 -10.50 -2.73 30.91
C VAL A 457 -11.22 -1.57 31.59
N VAL A 458 -11.72 -0.57 30.84
CA VAL A 458 -12.49 0.55 31.40
C VAL A 458 -13.75 0.05 32.10
N GLY A 459 -14.55 -0.80 31.45
CA GLY A 459 -15.75 -1.39 32.04
C GLY A 459 -15.46 -2.24 33.26
N MET A 460 -14.38 -3.03 33.23
CA MET A 460 -13.97 -3.89 34.32
C MET A 460 -13.49 -3.13 35.57
N VAL A 461 -12.73 -2.05 35.37
CA VAL A 461 -12.07 -1.31 36.45
C VAL A 461 -12.95 -0.19 37.02
N TYR A 462 -13.63 0.55 36.15
CA TYR A 462 -14.45 1.69 36.56
C TYR A 462 -15.92 1.33 36.77
N GLY A 463 -16.41 0.21 36.24
CA GLY A 463 -17.80 -0.25 36.44
C GLY A 463 -18.20 -0.35 37.92
N PRO A 464 -17.48 -1.12 38.76
CA PRO A 464 -17.76 -1.19 40.19
C PRO A 464 -17.64 0.18 40.89
N LYS A 465 -16.58 0.94 40.56
CA LYS A 465 -16.31 2.26 41.17
C LYS A 465 -17.36 3.30 40.84
N ALA A 466 -17.95 3.25 39.65
CA ALA A 466 -18.98 4.19 39.22
C ALA A 466 -20.28 4.04 40.02
N ARG A 467 -20.51 2.88 40.64
CA ARG A 467 -21.65 2.67 41.56
C ARG A 467 -21.41 3.28 42.93
N GLU A 468 -20.15 3.36 43.35
CA GLU A 468 -19.75 3.88 44.66
C GLU A 468 -19.54 5.39 44.62
N ASP A 469 -18.76 5.88 43.66
CA ASP A 469 -18.43 7.29 43.48
C ASP A 469 -18.30 7.63 42.00
N PHE A 470 -19.40 8.11 41.42
CA PHE A 470 -19.46 8.51 40.02
C PHE A 470 -18.56 9.71 39.72
N GLY A 471 -18.49 10.68 40.64
CA GLY A 471 -17.68 11.90 40.46
C GLY A 471 -16.19 11.57 40.35
N ARG A 472 -15.71 10.61 41.14
CA ARG A 472 -14.33 10.13 41.04
C ARG A 472 -14.04 9.41 39.73
N VAL A 473 -15.00 8.67 39.18
CA VAL A 473 -14.83 8.03 37.86
C VAL A 473 -14.71 9.10 36.76
N VAL A 474 -15.56 10.13 36.77
CA VAL A 474 -15.47 11.27 35.83
C VAL A 474 -14.10 11.94 35.92
N ASP A 475 -13.62 12.26 37.13
CA ASP A 475 -12.31 12.88 37.33
C ASP A 475 -11.16 11.99 36.80
N LEU A 476 -11.18 10.69 37.09
CA LEU A 476 -10.15 9.76 36.64
C LEU A 476 -10.13 9.58 35.11
N THR A 477 -11.29 9.46 34.48
CA THR A 477 -11.38 9.30 33.01
C THR A 477 -11.01 10.58 32.29
N THR A 478 -11.47 11.75 32.77
CA THR A 478 -11.17 13.05 32.15
C THR A 478 -9.70 13.42 32.29
N ARG A 479 -9.09 13.23 33.47
CA ARG A 479 -7.63 13.41 33.63
C ARG A 479 -6.83 12.50 32.72
N ARG A 480 -7.27 11.25 32.56
CA ARG A 480 -6.63 10.31 31.65
C ARG A 480 -6.77 10.76 30.20
N ALA A 481 -7.96 11.14 29.76
CA ALA A 481 -8.20 11.68 28.41
C ALA A 481 -7.34 12.92 28.13
N GLY A 482 -7.27 13.86 29.08
CA GLY A 482 -6.41 15.05 28.96
C GLY A 482 -4.93 14.70 28.84
N LYS A 483 -4.43 13.73 29.62
CA LYS A 483 -3.04 13.26 29.50
C LYS A 483 -2.77 12.62 28.13
N LEU A 484 -3.71 11.84 27.60
CA LEU A 484 -3.58 11.26 26.25
C LEU A 484 -3.56 12.34 25.17
N TYR A 485 -4.45 13.32 25.26
CA TYR A 485 -4.52 14.44 24.33
C TYR A 485 -3.21 15.25 24.33
N LEU A 486 -2.69 15.61 25.50
CA LEU A 486 -1.41 16.32 25.61
C LEU A 486 -0.24 15.49 25.08
N THR A 487 -0.28 14.17 25.25
CA THR A 487 0.74 13.27 24.69
C THR A 487 0.68 13.26 23.16
N ALA A 488 -0.53 13.22 22.57
CA ALA A 488 -0.72 13.30 21.13
C ALA A 488 -0.21 14.62 20.55
N LEU A 489 -0.51 15.73 21.21
CA LEU A 489 0.00 17.04 20.81
C LEU A 489 1.53 17.11 20.91
N ALA A 490 2.11 16.56 21.98
CA ALA A 490 3.57 16.54 22.15
C ALA A 490 4.28 15.68 21.09
N VAL A 491 3.73 14.51 20.74
CA VAL A 491 4.27 13.65 19.67
C VAL A 491 4.14 14.34 18.31
N LEU A 492 2.99 14.93 18.01
CA LEU A 492 2.74 15.70 16.78
C LEU A 492 3.80 16.78 16.59
N ILE A 493 3.97 17.65 17.59
CA ILE A 493 4.94 18.75 17.54
C ILE A 493 6.37 18.22 17.52
N GLY A 494 6.68 17.18 18.29
CA GLY A 494 8.01 16.57 18.32
C GLY A 494 8.44 16.02 16.96
N VAL A 495 7.56 15.32 16.26
CA VAL A 495 7.83 14.80 14.91
C VAL A 495 7.99 15.93 13.90
N PHE A 496 7.17 16.98 13.98
CA PHE A 496 7.33 18.16 13.12
C PHE A 496 8.68 18.86 13.35
N LEU A 497 9.09 19.06 14.60
CA LEU A 497 10.39 19.67 14.89
C LEU A 497 11.55 18.80 14.36
N LEU A 498 11.42 17.47 14.42
CA LEU A 498 12.39 16.56 13.83
C LEU A 498 12.40 16.64 12.29
N SER A 499 11.26 16.85 11.64
CA SER A 499 11.18 16.96 10.18
C SER A 499 11.84 18.22 9.63
N LEU A 500 12.15 19.20 10.48
CA LEU A 500 12.94 20.38 10.11
C LEU A 500 14.45 20.11 10.06
N LEU A 501 14.92 18.96 10.54
CA LEU A 501 16.34 18.61 10.53
C LEU A 501 16.71 17.96 9.18
N PRO A 502 17.56 18.58 8.35
CA PRO A 502 17.83 18.11 6.98
C PRO A 502 18.58 16.77 6.93
N PHE A 503 19.22 16.36 8.02
CA PHE A 503 19.98 15.12 8.12
C PHE A 503 19.18 13.95 8.72
N PHE A 504 17.91 14.17 9.09
CA PHE A 504 17.08 13.17 9.75
C PHE A 504 15.85 12.85 8.88
N ASN A 505 15.75 11.60 8.42
CA ASN A 505 14.61 11.16 7.64
C ASN A 505 13.40 10.93 8.55
N THR A 506 12.36 11.74 8.38
CA THR A 506 11.06 11.60 9.08
C THR A 506 9.94 11.09 8.19
N GLU A 507 10.21 10.76 6.93
CA GLU A 507 9.20 10.41 5.93
C GLU A 507 8.31 9.25 6.40
N THR A 508 8.88 8.23 7.05
CA THR A 508 8.12 7.09 7.62
C THR A 508 7.11 7.51 8.70
N LEU A 509 7.28 8.66 9.34
CA LEU A 509 6.40 9.20 10.37
C LEU A 509 5.48 10.30 9.84
N THR A 510 5.96 11.14 8.92
CA THR A 510 5.20 12.25 8.37
C THR A 510 4.35 11.85 7.18
N THR A 511 4.63 10.71 6.56
CA THR A 511 3.86 10.18 5.43
C THR A 511 3.25 8.82 5.74
N PHE A 512 2.17 8.49 5.05
CA PHE A 512 1.54 7.17 5.08
C PHE A 512 1.34 6.66 3.67
N VAL A 513 1.88 5.47 3.36
CA VAL A 513 1.62 4.78 2.10
C VAL A 513 0.52 3.74 2.35
N ASP A 514 -0.66 3.93 1.76
CA ASP A 514 -1.77 2.99 1.87
C ASP A 514 -1.47 1.71 1.09
N GLN A 515 -1.61 0.58 1.77
CA GLN A 515 -1.37 -0.76 1.25
C GLN A 515 -2.68 -1.46 0.87
N GLY A 516 -3.71 -0.69 0.49
CA GLY A 516 -5.04 -1.22 0.15
C GLY A 516 -5.92 -1.51 1.37
N THR A 517 -5.56 -0.95 2.52
CA THR A 517 -6.25 -1.20 3.81
C THR A 517 -6.92 0.06 4.38
N GLY A 518 -6.73 1.22 3.74
CA GLY A 518 -7.36 2.50 4.10
C GLY A 518 -8.82 2.62 3.67
N GLY A 519 -9.39 3.83 3.82
CA GLY A 519 -10.81 4.11 3.55
C GLY A 519 -11.26 3.89 2.10
N ALA A 520 -10.32 3.85 1.17
CA ALA A 520 -10.55 3.55 -0.24
C ALA A 520 -10.46 2.04 -0.57
N GLY A 521 -10.20 1.17 0.41
CA GLY A 521 -10.00 -0.26 0.17
C GLY A 521 -8.81 -0.53 -0.75
N HIS A 522 -8.87 -1.58 -1.57
CA HIS A 522 -7.75 -1.98 -2.44
C HIS A 522 -7.48 -0.98 -3.58
N THR A 523 -8.45 -0.15 -3.96
CA THR A 523 -8.21 1.00 -4.85
C THR A 523 -7.25 2.03 -4.25
N GLY A 524 -7.05 1.95 -2.93
CA GLY A 524 -6.17 2.75 -2.10
C GLY A 524 -4.68 2.41 -2.18
N THR A 525 -4.31 1.28 -2.78
CA THR A 525 -2.95 0.73 -2.68
C THR A 525 -1.92 1.60 -3.40
N GLY A 526 -0.72 1.76 -2.81
CA GLY A 526 0.39 2.54 -3.38
C GLY A 526 0.30 4.06 -3.12
N ARG A 527 -0.77 4.54 -2.49
CA ARG A 527 -1.04 5.96 -2.26
C ARG A 527 -0.26 6.51 -1.08
N SER A 528 0.66 7.47 -1.32
CA SER A 528 1.35 8.18 -0.24
C SER A 528 0.59 9.45 0.17
N TYR A 529 0.43 9.69 1.46
CA TYR A 529 -0.21 10.87 2.04
C TYR A 529 0.77 11.60 2.94
N ASP A 530 0.97 12.91 2.73
CA ASP A 530 1.68 13.76 3.70
C ASP A 530 0.71 14.18 4.82
N LEU A 531 0.95 13.64 6.01
CA LEU A 531 0.13 13.85 7.20
C LEU A 531 0.43 15.17 7.92
N TYR A 532 1.43 15.90 7.44
CA TYR A 532 1.89 17.20 7.94
C TYR A 532 1.76 18.29 6.87
N ALA A 533 1.12 18.00 5.74
CA ALA A 533 0.89 18.94 4.65
C ALA A 533 0.25 20.24 5.17
N GLY A 534 0.90 21.37 4.92
CA GLY A 534 0.45 22.68 5.39
C GLY A 534 0.94 23.09 6.78
N MET A 535 1.63 22.24 7.55
CA MET A 535 2.20 22.65 8.84
C MET A 535 3.36 23.65 8.67
N SER A 536 4.05 23.63 7.53
CA SER A 536 5.09 24.61 7.17
C SER A 536 4.57 26.05 7.07
N SER A 537 3.25 26.26 6.91
CA SER A 537 2.67 27.60 6.90
C SER A 537 2.73 28.29 8.26
N LEU A 538 3.11 27.58 9.34
CA LEU A 538 3.49 28.18 10.63
C LEU A 538 4.66 29.17 10.49
N PHE A 539 5.50 29.02 9.48
CA PHE A 539 6.64 29.91 9.21
C PHE A 539 6.30 31.05 8.24
N GLN A 540 5.11 31.05 7.64
CA GLN A 540 4.65 32.15 6.80
C GLN A 540 4.14 33.31 7.68
N PHE A 541 4.49 34.54 7.33
CA PHE A 541 4.04 35.72 8.06
C PHE A 541 3.13 36.62 7.20
N PRO A 542 1.90 36.93 7.64
CA PRO A 542 1.27 36.48 8.89
C PRO A 542 0.87 35.00 8.86
N VAL A 543 0.92 34.34 10.02
CA VAL A 543 0.54 32.92 10.15
C VAL A 543 -0.94 32.75 9.80
N PRO A 544 -1.31 31.84 8.88
CA PRO A 544 -2.71 31.62 8.54
C PRO A 544 -3.53 31.21 9.77
N PRO A 545 -4.69 31.84 10.02
CA PRO A 545 -5.45 31.64 11.26
C PRO A 545 -6.04 30.23 11.40
N GLN A 546 -6.09 29.45 10.31
CA GLN A 546 -6.65 28.09 10.29
C GLN A 546 -5.70 27.03 10.88
N VAL A 547 -4.39 27.29 10.90
CA VAL A 547 -3.37 26.28 11.24
C VAL A 547 -3.36 25.95 12.73
N LEU A 548 -3.50 26.96 13.60
CA LEU A 548 -3.53 26.73 15.05
C LEU A 548 -4.76 25.90 15.49
N PRO A 549 -5.99 26.19 15.04
CA PRO A 549 -7.13 25.30 15.24
C PRO A 549 -6.89 23.88 14.71
N ALA A 550 -6.27 23.73 13.54
CA ALA A 550 -5.98 22.42 12.96
C ALA A 550 -5.03 21.58 13.84
N ILE A 551 -4.00 22.21 14.43
CA ILE A 551 -3.09 21.57 15.39
C ILE A 551 -3.83 21.13 16.66
N VAL A 552 -4.64 22.02 17.25
CA VAL A 552 -5.42 21.73 18.47
C VAL A 552 -6.45 20.63 18.22
N LEU A 553 -7.03 20.60 17.03
CA LEU A 553 -7.99 19.56 16.63
C LEU A 553 -7.32 18.27 16.14
N LEU A 554 -5.99 18.15 16.22
CA LEU A 554 -5.23 16.98 15.78
C LEU A 554 -5.55 16.60 14.32
N GLN A 555 -5.59 17.59 13.43
CA GLN A 555 -5.70 17.39 11.99
C GLN A 555 -4.37 16.96 11.35
N PHE A 556 -3.27 17.04 12.11
CA PHE A 556 -1.95 16.54 11.76
C PHE A 556 -1.49 15.50 12.77
N GLY A 557 -0.55 14.65 12.38
CA GLY A 557 0.04 13.67 13.29
C GLY A 557 0.66 12.48 12.54
N PRO A 558 1.52 11.70 13.20
CA PRO A 558 2.04 10.50 12.59
C PRO A 558 0.97 9.41 12.59
N TRP A 559 0.78 8.71 11.48
CA TRP A 559 -0.31 7.73 11.33
C TRP A 559 -0.24 6.61 12.37
N GLN A 560 0.97 6.25 12.81
CA GLN A 560 1.20 5.27 13.87
C GLN A 560 0.58 5.68 15.22
N PHE A 561 0.29 6.96 15.42
CA PHE A 561 -0.25 7.53 16.66
C PHE A 561 -1.69 8.04 16.52
N ASN A 562 -2.27 8.02 15.32
CA ASN A 562 -3.57 8.65 15.04
C ASN A 562 -4.73 8.09 15.87
N VAL A 563 -4.72 6.80 16.22
CA VAL A 563 -5.77 6.18 17.04
C VAL A 563 -5.98 6.89 18.39
N MET A 564 -5.01 7.68 18.86
CA MET A 564 -5.12 8.39 20.13
C MET A 564 -6.25 9.42 20.17
N GLY A 565 -6.56 10.08 19.05
CA GLY A 565 -7.68 11.02 18.97
C GLY A 565 -9.02 10.33 19.30
N LEU A 566 -9.26 9.16 18.72
CA LEU A 566 -10.40 8.30 19.02
C LEU A 566 -10.50 8.00 20.52
N TYR A 567 -9.39 7.60 21.14
CA TYR A 567 -9.35 7.25 22.57
C TYR A 567 -9.70 8.41 23.50
N VAL A 568 -9.24 9.62 23.17
CA VAL A 568 -9.56 10.82 23.96
C VAL A 568 -11.08 11.00 24.01
N VAL A 569 -11.74 10.93 22.85
CA VAL A 569 -13.20 11.10 22.75
C VAL A 569 -13.94 9.97 23.49
N LEU A 570 -13.55 8.71 23.28
CA LEU A 570 -14.21 7.55 23.89
C LEU A 570 -14.03 7.51 25.42
N LEU A 571 -12.88 7.94 25.94
CA LEU A 571 -12.67 8.04 27.39
C LEU A 571 -13.50 9.17 28.01
N LEU A 572 -13.70 10.29 27.30
CA LEU A 572 -14.60 11.36 27.75
C LEU A 572 -16.07 10.92 27.74
N ALA A 573 -16.47 10.07 26.79
CA ALA A 573 -17.82 9.49 26.74
C ALA A 573 -18.04 8.36 27.77
N SER A 574 -16.96 7.72 28.25
CA SER A 574 -17.03 6.54 29.12
C SER A 574 -17.86 6.73 30.40
N PRO A 575 -17.77 7.87 31.13
CA PRO A 575 -18.62 8.09 32.31
C PRO A 575 -20.11 8.08 32.00
N LEU A 576 -20.54 8.65 30.88
CA LEU A 576 -21.95 8.65 30.48
C LEU A 576 -22.46 7.24 30.20
N ILE A 577 -21.64 6.44 29.52
CA ILE A 577 -21.93 5.03 29.26
C ILE A 577 -22.02 4.25 30.57
N LEU A 578 -21.05 4.41 31.47
CA LEU A 578 -21.05 3.76 32.78
C LEU A 578 -22.26 4.19 33.64
N ALA A 579 -22.69 5.45 33.57
CA ALA A 579 -23.90 5.93 34.24
C ALA A 579 -25.15 5.21 33.72
N ALA A 580 -25.29 5.05 32.40
CA ALA A 580 -26.39 4.31 31.79
C ALA A 580 -26.37 2.82 32.18
N LEU A 581 -25.18 2.19 32.22
CA LEU A 581 -25.03 0.80 32.68
C LEU A 581 -25.40 0.62 34.15
N ASN A 582 -25.05 1.59 35.00
CA ASN A 582 -25.46 1.58 36.41
C ASN A 582 -26.97 1.69 36.60
N ARG A 583 -27.68 2.33 35.66
CA ARG A 583 -29.15 2.40 35.61
C ARG A 583 -29.79 1.16 34.97
N GLY A 584 -29.01 0.14 34.63
CA GLY A 584 -29.52 -1.07 33.97
C GLY A 584 -29.87 -0.88 32.50
N GLN A 585 -29.47 0.22 31.86
CA GLN A 585 -29.83 0.57 30.48
C GLN A 585 -28.87 -0.04 29.45
N ALA A 586 -28.29 -1.22 29.73
CA ALA A 586 -27.30 -1.85 28.85
C ALA A 586 -27.84 -2.11 27.43
N ILE A 587 -29.11 -2.52 27.32
CA ILE A 587 -29.75 -2.75 26.02
C ILE A 587 -29.82 -1.44 25.20
N TRP A 588 -30.14 -0.31 25.84
CA TRP A 588 -30.19 0.99 25.17
C TRP A 588 -28.81 1.48 24.75
N VAL A 589 -27.77 1.24 25.56
CA VAL A 589 -26.38 1.52 25.18
C VAL A 589 -25.99 0.70 23.95
N LEU A 590 -26.35 -0.60 23.93
CA LEU A 590 -26.09 -1.49 22.80
C LEU A 590 -26.89 -1.11 21.54
N ALA A 591 -28.14 -0.71 21.69
CA ALA A 591 -28.96 -0.24 20.57
C ALA A 591 -28.39 1.07 19.99
N ALA A 592 -28.04 2.04 20.86
CA ALA A 592 -27.48 3.31 20.43
C ALA A 592 -26.14 3.13 19.71
N THR A 593 -25.23 2.29 20.24
CA THR A 593 -23.94 2.04 19.58
C THR A 593 -24.10 1.37 18.22
N LEU A 594 -25.07 0.46 18.06
CA LEU A 594 -25.36 -0.17 16.76
C LEU A 594 -25.98 0.81 15.77
N VAL A 595 -26.87 1.70 16.22
CA VAL A 595 -27.43 2.77 15.37
C VAL A 595 -26.34 3.71 14.91
N LEU A 596 -25.47 4.18 15.81
CA LEU A 596 -24.34 5.05 15.44
C LEU A 596 -23.38 4.36 14.47
N TYR A 597 -23.08 3.08 14.69
CA TYR A 597 -22.29 2.27 13.77
C TYR A 597 -22.94 2.19 12.38
N ALA A 598 -24.24 1.86 12.30
CA ALA A 598 -24.95 1.75 11.03
C ALA A 598 -25.02 3.10 10.30
N VAL A 599 -25.31 4.19 11.01
CA VAL A 599 -25.28 5.54 10.45
C VAL A 599 -23.88 5.87 9.94
N GLY A 600 -22.83 5.67 10.73
CA GLY A 600 -21.46 5.96 10.31
C GLY A 600 -20.99 5.11 9.13
N ALA A 601 -21.37 3.83 9.08
CA ALA A 601 -21.01 2.92 7.99
C ALA A 601 -21.68 3.30 6.67
N VAL A 602 -22.93 3.79 6.71
CA VAL A 602 -23.70 4.18 5.51
C VAL A 602 -23.39 5.60 5.07
N THR A 603 -23.42 6.58 5.99
CA THR A 603 -23.28 8.00 5.64
C THR A 603 -21.82 8.43 5.51
N ARG A 604 -20.89 7.67 6.11
CA ARG A 604 -19.46 8.03 6.22
C ARG A 604 -19.24 9.42 6.82
N PHE A 605 -20.21 9.91 7.58
CA PHE A 605 -20.18 11.25 8.17
C PHE A 605 -19.11 11.34 9.26
N ARG A 606 -18.30 12.40 9.21
CA ARG A 606 -17.24 12.68 10.17
C ARG A 606 -17.73 13.70 11.19
N ILE A 607 -17.60 13.38 12.47
CA ILE A 607 -18.03 14.30 13.54
C ILE A 607 -16.96 15.36 13.75
N LEU A 608 -15.69 14.95 13.71
CA LEU A 608 -14.54 15.82 13.93
C LEU A 608 -13.73 15.94 12.65
N PRO A 609 -13.05 17.08 12.44
CA PRO A 609 -12.11 17.24 11.34
C PRO A 609 -10.75 16.58 11.62
N SER A 610 -10.60 15.92 12.78
CA SER A 610 -9.35 15.29 13.23
C SER A 610 -8.91 14.16 12.31
N GLN A 611 -7.60 14.03 12.11
CA GLN A 611 -7.00 13.06 11.18
C GLN A 611 -7.32 11.59 11.52
N PHE A 612 -7.59 11.29 12.79
CA PHE A 612 -7.94 9.93 13.18
C PHE A 612 -9.24 9.42 12.53
N GLU A 613 -10.15 10.32 12.12
CA GLU A 613 -11.41 9.96 11.46
C GLU A 613 -11.19 9.36 10.06
N ASP A 614 -10.01 9.56 9.45
CA ASP A 614 -9.65 8.96 8.15
C ASP A 614 -9.44 7.44 8.26
N SER A 615 -8.82 6.99 9.35
CA SER A 615 -8.49 5.57 9.58
C SER A 615 -9.44 4.89 10.55
N PHE A 616 -9.99 5.65 11.49
CA PHE A 616 -10.80 5.18 12.60
C PHE A 616 -12.07 6.05 12.79
N PRO A 617 -13.00 6.09 11.81
CA PRO A 617 -14.21 6.90 11.90
C PRO A 617 -14.93 6.69 13.24
N LEU A 618 -15.17 7.78 13.96
CA LEU A 618 -15.62 7.78 15.36
C LEU A 618 -16.95 7.04 15.52
N LEU A 619 -17.92 7.32 14.64
CA LEU A 619 -19.25 6.71 14.66
C LEU A 619 -19.20 5.18 14.52
N VAL A 620 -18.22 4.68 13.77
CA VAL A 620 -18.04 3.26 13.47
C VAL A 620 -17.22 2.58 14.56
N TRP A 621 -16.00 3.08 14.83
CA TRP A 621 -15.04 2.43 15.72
C TRP A 621 -15.44 2.48 17.20
N GLN A 622 -16.31 3.40 17.59
CA GLN A 622 -16.89 3.40 18.94
C GLN A 622 -17.56 2.06 19.28
N VAL A 623 -18.08 1.31 18.30
CA VAL A 623 -18.76 0.03 18.54
C VAL A 623 -17.85 -0.98 19.25
N LEU A 624 -16.58 -1.09 18.84
CA LEU A 624 -15.62 -2.02 19.46
C LEU A 624 -15.36 -1.64 20.92
N PHE A 625 -15.16 -0.36 21.19
CA PHE A 625 -14.89 0.14 22.53
C PHE A 625 -16.10 -0.01 23.45
N VAL A 626 -17.30 0.35 22.98
CA VAL A 626 -18.53 0.25 23.76
C VAL A 626 -18.89 -1.20 24.02
N LEU A 627 -18.80 -2.09 23.02
CA LEU A 627 -18.98 -3.54 23.23
C LEU A 627 -17.98 -4.09 24.24
N GLY A 628 -16.70 -3.71 24.12
CA GLY A 628 -15.67 -4.01 25.11
C GLY A 628 -16.07 -3.55 26.51
N LEU A 629 -16.47 -2.29 26.66
CA LEU A 629 -16.85 -1.67 27.94
C LEU A 629 -18.05 -2.38 28.59
N VAL A 630 -19.11 -2.64 27.82
CA VAL A 630 -20.28 -3.39 28.30
C VAL A 630 -19.87 -4.80 28.70
N ALA A 631 -19.04 -5.47 27.91
CA ALA A 631 -18.54 -6.81 28.22
C ALA A 631 -17.67 -6.83 29.49
N GLY A 632 -16.82 -5.82 29.68
CA GLY A 632 -16.00 -5.64 30.88
C GLY A 632 -16.84 -5.39 32.14
N TYR A 633 -17.89 -4.57 32.01
CA TYR A 633 -18.85 -4.29 33.09
C TYR A 633 -19.62 -5.55 33.51
N HIS A 634 -20.12 -6.32 32.53
CA HIS A 634 -20.89 -7.54 32.76
C HIS A 634 -20.05 -8.84 32.74
N ARG A 635 -18.72 -8.75 32.87
CA ARG A 635 -17.80 -9.87 32.60
C ARG A 635 -18.16 -11.16 33.32
N ARG A 636 -18.58 -11.07 34.61
CA ARG A 636 -18.92 -12.23 35.44
C ARG A 636 -20.17 -12.94 34.93
N SER A 637 -21.17 -12.17 34.49
CA SER A 637 -22.41 -12.72 33.92
C SER A 637 -22.14 -13.40 32.57
N ILE A 638 -21.38 -12.74 31.70
CA ILE A 638 -21.03 -13.24 30.36
C ILE A 638 -20.20 -14.52 30.48
N THR A 639 -19.15 -14.53 31.30
CA THR A 639 -18.32 -15.71 31.52
C THR A 639 -19.11 -16.87 32.14
N ALA A 640 -19.99 -16.60 33.10
CA ALA A 640 -20.87 -17.63 33.68
C ALA A 640 -21.89 -18.17 32.67
N TRP A 641 -22.38 -17.33 31.75
CA TRP A 641 -23.29 -17.77 30.69
C TRP A 641 -22.56 -18.61 29.65
N LEU A 642 -21.40 -18.16 29.16
CA LEU A 642 -20.57 -18.89 28.18
C LEU A 642 -20.07 -20.22 28.74
N SER A 643 -19.73 -20.27 30.03
CA SER A 643 -19.30 -21.53 30.69
C SER A 643 -20.44 -22.55 30.78
N ARG A 644 -21.69 -22.08 30.89
CA ARG A 644 -22.90 -22.95 30.87
C ARG A 644 -23.28 -23.39 29.45
N HIS A 645 -23.02 -22.53 28.46
CA HIS A 645 -23.38 -22.77 27.06
C HIS A 645 -22.13 -23.09 26.24
N ALA A 646 -21.46 -24.20 26.56
CA ALA A 646 -20.23 -24.61 25.89
C ALA A 646 -20.40 -24.73 24.35
N TRP A 647 -21.59 -25.06 23.86
CA TRP A 647 -21.89 -25.10 22.42
C TRP A 647 -21.67 -23.75 21.73
N ALA A 648 -21.96 -22.63 22.41
CA ALA A 648 -21.77 -21.30 21.86
C ALA A 648 -20.28 -20.98 21.71
N VAL A 649 -19.46 -21.39 22.70
CA VAL A 649 -18.00 -21.25 22.64
C VAL A 649 -17.41 -22.12 21.53
N VAL A 650 -17.91 -23.36 21.36
CA VAL A 650 -17.53 -24.24 20.23
C VAL A 650 -17.87 -23.57 18.90
N ALA A 651 -19.08 -23.03 18.76
CA ALA A 651 -19.51 -22.33 17.55
C ALA A 651 -18.62 -21.11 17.25
N CYS A 652 -18.36 -20.24 18.23
CA CYS A 652 -17.43 -19.11 18.06
C CYS A 652 -16.03 -19.58 17.64
N THR A 653 -15.52 -20.66 18.22
CA THR A 653 -14.19 -21.20 17.88
C THR A 653 -14.17 -21.76 16.45
N ALA A 654 -15.23 -22.48 16.04
CA ALA A 654 -15.35 -23.00 14.69
C ALA A 654 -15.45 -21.86 13.65
N VAL A 655 -16.25 -20.83 13.92
CA VAL A 655 -16.36 -19.65 13.04
C VAL A 655 -15.04 -18.89 12.96
N ALA A 656 -14.33 -18.69 14.08
CA ALA A 656 -13.01 -18.06 14.07
C ALA A 656 -11.99 -18.85 13.22
N PHE A 657 -11.98 -20.19 13.33
CA PHE A 657 -11.13 -21.04 12.48
C PHE A 657 -11.52 -20.97 11.00
N ALA A 658 -12.81 -20.95 10.68
CA ALA A 658 -13.27 -20.82 9.30
C ALA A 658 -12.88 -19.46 8.70
N LEU A 659 -13.00 -18.37 9.46
CA LEU A 659 -12.61 -17.03 9.02
C LEU A 659 -11.08 -16.88 8.92
N ALA A 660 -10.31 -17.54 9.78
CA ALA A 660 -8.85 -17.61 9.66
C ALA A 660 -8.41 -18.39 8.42
N PHE A 661 -9.06 -19.53 8.14
CA PHE A 661 -8.83 -20.28 6.91
C PHE A 661 -9.15 -19.43 5.67
N LEU A 662 -10.28 -18.73 5.70
CA LEU A 662 -10.68 -17.83 4.62
C LEU A 662 -9.69 -16.67 4.46
N SER A 663 -9.15 -16.08 5.53
CA SER A 663 -8.17 -14.99 5.42
C SER A 663 -6.81 -15.43 4.86
N TRP A 664 -6.48 -16.72 4.94
CA TRP A 664 -5.32 -17.28 4.23
C TRP A 664 -5.53 -17.37 2.71
N GLY A 665 -6.78 -17.17 2.25
CA GLY A 665 -7.12 -16.98 0.85
C GLY A 665 -6.71 -15.64 0.25
N ASN A 666 -6.12 -14.74 1.05
CA ASN A 666 -5.74 -13.41 0.59
C ASN A 666 -4.70 -13.49 -0.54
N PRO A 667 -4.95 -12.90 -1.73
CA PRO A 667 -3.98 -12.91 -2.83
C PRO A 667 -2.71 -12.10 -2.51
N TYR A 668 -2.76 -11.19 -1.54
CA TYR A 668 -1.61 -10.39 -1.13
C TYR A 668 -0.58 -11.21 -0.33
N LEU A 669 0.67 -11.21 -0.80
CA LEU A 669 1.81 -11.80 -0.12
C LEU A 669 2.57 -10.72 0.65
N ALA A 670 2.77 -10.90 1.95
CA ALA A 670 3.54 -9.96 2.76
C ALA A 670 5.05 -9.96 2.41
N ASN A 671 5.57 -11.09 1.92
CA ASN A 671 6.94 -11.26 1.42
C ASN A 671 7.11 -12.63 0.71
N ASN A 672 8.33 -12.88 0.21
CA ASN A 672 8.71 -14.10 -0.52
C ASN A 672 8.63 -15.42 0.28
N TYR A 673 8.31 -15.40 1.57
CA TYR A 673 8.06 -16.59 2.40
C TYR A 673 6.60 -16.71 2.86
N ASP A 674 5.75 -15.75 2.50
CA ASP A 674 4.33 -15.82 2.79
C ASP A 674 3.68 -16.87 1.89
N VAL A 675 2.87 -17.75 2.48
CA VAL A 675 2.19 -18.84 1.77
C VAL A 675 0.69 -18.65 1.89
N ARG A 676 0.02 -18.53 0.74
CA ARG A 676 -1.42 -18.29 0.67
C ARG A 676 -2.15 -19.41 -0.06
N LEU A 677 -3.48 -19.42 0.06
CA LEU A 677 -4.34 -20.45 -0.49
C LEU A 677 -5.16 -19.88 -1.65
N ALA A 678 -5.11 -20.50 -2.83
CA ALA A 678 -6.01 -20.14 -3.93
C ALA A 678 -7.40 -20.76 -3.71
N LEU A 679 -8.15 -20.27 -2.73
CA LEU A 679 -9.49 -20.77 -2.37
C LEU A 679 -10.56 -20.32 -3.37
N LEU A 680 -10.43 -19.09 -3.86
CA LEU A 680 -11.34 -18.40 -4.77
C LEU A 680 -10.51 -17.66 -5.81
N PRO A 681 -11.06 -17.35 -7.00
CA PRO A 681 -10.41 -16.42 -7.93
C PRO A 681 -10.13 -15.07 -7.25
N ASP A 682 -8.97 -14.45 -7.51
CA ASP A 682 -8.52 -13.20 -6.87
C ASP A 682 -9.59 -12.10 -6.88
N ALA A 683 -10.25 -11.89 -8.02
CA ALA A 683 -11.33 -10.90 -8.16
C ALA A 683 -12.53 -11.19 -7.24
N SER A 684 -12.90 -12.46 -7.09
CA SER A 684 -13.99 -12.87 -6.19
C SER A 684 -13.59 -12.70 -4.73
N TYR A 685 -12.34 -13.02 -4.39
CA TYR A 685 -11.82 -12.83 -3.03
C TYR A 685 -11.88 -11.36 -2.62
N ARG A 686 -11.41 -10.46 -3.48
CA ARG A 686 -11.40 -9.01 -3.19
C ARG A 686 -12.79 -8.42 -3.11
N ALA A 687 -13.70 -8.79 -4.01
CA ALA A 687 -15.10 -8.38 -3.93
C ALA A 687 -15.73 -8.79 -2.58
N MET A 688 -15.44 -10.01 -2.12
CA MET A 688 -15.86 -10.47 -0.79
C MET A 688 -15.18 -9.67 0.34
N TYR A 689 -13.88 -9.42 0.24
CA TYR A 689 -13.12 -8.65 1.22
C TYR A 689 -13.68 -7.23 1.38
N ASP A 690 -13.87 -6.50 0.28
CA ASP A 690 -14.37 -5.12 0.32
C ASP A 690 -15.80 -5.05 0.86
N ALA A 691 -16.65 -6.00 0.49
CA ALA A 691 -18.04 -6.05 0.94
C ALA A 691 -18.20 -6.39 2.42
N PHE A 692 -17.42 -7.35 2.94
CA PHE A 692 -17.67 -7.93 4.27
C PHE A 692 -16.55 -7.72 5.27
N PHE A 693 -15.32 -7.47 4.82
CA PHE A 693 -14.12 -7.47 5.65
C PHE A 693 -13.27 -6.21 5.53
N SER A 694 -13.76 -5.12 4.93
CA SER A 694 -13.07 -3.84 4.92
C SER A 694 -12.78 -3.32 6.34
N ARG A 695 -11.57 -2.76 6.53
CA ARG A 695 -11.05 -2.38 7.86
C ARG A 695 -11.60 -1.05 8.36
N THR A 696 -11.44 0.02 7.58
CA THR A 696 -11.74 1.40 8.00
C THR A 696 -13.16 1.57 8.50
N TYR A 697 -14.13 0.97 7.81
CA TYR A 697 -15.54 1.04 8.19
C TYR A 697 -16.02 -0.18 8.99
N LEU A 698 -15.09 -1.02 9.48
CA LEU A 698 -15.37 -2.23 10.25
C LEU A 698 -16.55 -3.01 9.65
N ALA A 699 -16.39 -3.48 8.41
CA ALA A 699 -17.47 -4.16 7.72
C ALA A 699 -18.04 -5.32 8.57
N PRO A 700 -19.33 -5.67 8.43
CA PRO A 700 -20.01 -6.55 9.37
C PRO A 700 -19.33 -7.91 9.61
N GLY A 701 -18.72 -8.48 8.56
CA GLY A 701 -17.95 -9.72 8.64
C GLY A 701 -16.68 -9.58 9.48
N ARG A 702 -15.95 -8.47 9.34
CA ARG A 702 -14.79 -8.13 10.18
C ARG A 702 -15.20 -7.91 11.64
N LEU A 703 -16.28 -7.16 11.90
CA LEU A 703 -16.78 -6.96 13.25
C LEU A 703 -17.16 -8.30 13.92
N LEU A 704 -17.88 -9.17 13.20
CA LEU A 704 -18.18 -10.52 13.67
C LEU A 704 -16.90 -11.31 13.98
N ASN A 705 -15.91 -11.26 13.08
CA ASN A 705 -14.64 -11.96 13.24
C ASN A 705 -13.94 -11.57 14.54
N VAL A 706 -13.81 -10.26 14.81
CA VAL A 706 -13.21 -9.74 16.05
C VAL A 706 -13.92 -10.32 17.29
N LEU A 707 -15.25 -10.32 17.29
CA LEU A 707 -16.03 -10.78 18.44
C LEU A 707 -15.87 -12.29 18.68
N VAL A 708 -15.97 -13.11 17.64
CA VAL A 708 -15.81 -14.58 17.78
C VAL A 708 -14.37 -14.97 18.10
N LEU A 709 -13.39 -14.25 17.54
CA LEU A 709 -11.97 -14.46 17.81
C LEU A 709 -11.63 -14.17 19.28
N VAL A 710 -12.17 -13.08 19.85
CA VAL A 710 -11.95 -12.77 21.28
C VAL A 710 -12.53 -13.84 22.19
N VAL A 711 -13.73 -14.36 21.90
CA VAL A 711 -14.33 -15.47 22.66
C VAL A 711 -13.48 -16.73 22.54
N ALA A 712 -13.06 -17.09 21.32
CA ALA A 712 -12.21 -18.25 21.07
C ALA A 712 -10.84 -18.14 21.76
N ALA A 713 -10.19 -16.98 21.66
CA ALA A 713 -8.90 -16.71 22.30
C ALA A 713 -9.00 -16.75 23.83
N TYR A 714 -10.07 -16.18 24.40
CA TYR A 714 -10.29 -16.23 25.84
C TYR A 714 -10.58 -17.66 26.32
N ALA A 715 -11.35 -18.45 25.57
CA ALA A 715 -11.59 -19.86 25.86
C ALA A 715 -10.28 -20.69 25.79
N PHE A 716 -9.47 -20.48 24.74
CA PHE A 716 -8.16 -21.10 24.59
C PHE A 716 -7.25 -20.77 25.77
N LEU A 717 -7.10 -19.49 26.14
CA LEU A 717 -6.29 -19.10 27.30
C LEU A 717 -6.85 -19.62 28.63
N SER A 718 -8.16 -19.85 28.72
CA SER A 718 -8.76 -20.44 29.91
C SER A 718 -8.38 -21.91 30.09
N ALA A 719 -8.26 -22.66 29.00
CA ALA A 719 -7.91 -24.08 29.01
C ALA A 719 -6.38 -24.31 29.05
N TYR A 720 -5.61 -23.49 28.32
CA TYR A 720 -4.19 -23.67 28.08
C TYR A 720 -3.31 -22.59 28.73
N TRP A 721 -3.76 -22.00 29.84
CA TRP A 721 -3.05 -20.89 30.48
C TRP A 721 -1.60 -21.21 30.83
N LYS A 722 -1.34 -22.26 31.63
CA LYS A 722 0.02 -22.54 32.13
C LYS A 722 1.08 -22.74 31.04
N PRO A 723 0.84 -23.52 29.97
CA PRO A 723 1.82 -23.65 28.90
C PRO A 723 2.05 -22.32 28.18
N VAL A 724 0.98 -21.56 27.90
CA VAL A 724 1.08 -20.25 27.22
C VAL A 724 1.79 -19.21 28.09
N GLU A 725 1.44 -19.13 29.38
CA GLU A 725 2.09 -18.23 30.34
C GLU A 725 3.58 -18.55 30.48
N ARG A 726 3.95 -19.82 30.54
CA ARG A 726 5.36 -20.23 30.61
C ARG A 726 6.13 -19.84 29.34
N ALA A 727 5.53 -20.07 28.17
CA ALA A 727 6.20 -19.82 26.89
C ALA A 727 6.30 -18.32 26.57
N LEU A 728 5.19 -17.58 26.73
CA LEU A 728 5.04 -16.22 26.22
C LEU A 728 4.71 -15.18 27.30
N GLY A 729 4.28 -15.60 28.49
CA GLY A 729 3.81 -14.71 29.55
C GLY A 729 4.90 -13.76 30.07
N TRP A 730 6.16 -14.20 30.11
CA TRP A 730 7.29 -13.37 30.50
C TRP A 730 7.52 -12.15 29.59
N PHE A 731 7.06 -12.23 28.34
CA PHE A 731 7.20 -11.19 27.32
C PHE A 731 5.89 -10.41 27.13
N LEU A 732 4.78 -11.10 26.83
CA LEU A 732 3.51 -10.49 26.46
C LEU A 732 2.78 -9.83 27.64
N VAL A 733 2.80 -10.44 28.84
CA VAL A 733 2.07 -9.87 29.99
C VAL A 733 2.66 -8.53 30.42
N PRO A 734 3.99 -8.35 30.58
CA PRO A 734 4.57 -7.04 30.87
C PRO A 734 4.20 -5.96 29.85
N LEU A 735 4.33 -6.26 28.55
CA LEU A 735 3.94 -5.33 27.47
C LEU A 735 2.46 -4.99 27.54
N GLY A 736 1.61 -5.98 27.76
CA GLY A 736 0.16 -5.84 27.96
C GLY A 736 -0.25 -5.00 29.17
N ARG A 737 0.56 -5.01 30.23
CA ARG A 737 0.30 -4.19 31.43
C ARG A 737 0.63 -2.71 31.19
N ALA A 738 1.56 -2.42 30.28
CA ALA A 738 2.06 -1.09 29.96
C ALA A 738 1.81 -0.74 28.47
N THR A 739 0.68 -1.18 27.89
CA THR A 739 0.51 -1.07 26.43
C THR A 739 0.58 0.36 25.91
N LEU A 740 0.10 1.34 26.67
CA LEU A 740 0.13 2.73 26.25
C LEU A 740 1.56 3.26 26.20
N TYR A 741 2.39 2.88 27.17
CA TYR A 741 3.81 3.22 27.17
C TYR A 741 4.52 2.61 25.95
N VAL A 742 4.29 1.33 25.67
CA VAL A 742 4.85 0.64 24.49
C VAL A 742 4.38 1.31 23.20
N PHE A 743 3.10 1.69 23.14
CA PHE A 743 2.50 2.43 22.04
C PHE A 743 3.10 3.83 21.85
N ILE A 744 3.63 4.49 22.88
CA ILE A 744 4.32 5.77 22.69
C ILE A 744 5.77 5.54 22.25
N MET A 745 6.48 4.64 22.93
CA MET A 745 7.91 4.43 22.67
C MET A 745 8.20 3.80 21.31
N HIS A 746 7.28 3.00 20.75
CA HIS A 746 7.53 2.41 19.44
C HIS A 746 7.64 3.46 18.31
N VAL A 747 6.92 4.59 18.39
CA VAL A 747 7.04 5.69 17.41
C VAL A 747 8.46 6.27 17.41
N VAL A 748 9.04 6.43 18.60
CA VAL A 748 10.45 6.87 18.74
C VAL A 748 11.41 5.84 18.14
N LEU A 749 11.18 4.56 18.38
CA LEU A 749 12.02 3.50 17.81
C LEU A 749 11.87 3.39 16.28
N ILE A 750 10.68 3.64 15.73
CA ILE A 750 10.47 3.73 14.28
C ILE A 750 11.30 4.87 13.71
N ALA A 751 11.30 6.05 14.34
CA ALA A 751 12.12 7.19 13.93
C ALA A 751 13.61 6.79 13.82
N VAL A 752 14.13 6.07 14.82
CA VAL A 752 15.52 5.60 14.84
C VAL A 752 15.77 4.59 13.73
N VAL A 753 14.90 3.58 13.59
CA VAL A 753 15.04 2.51 12.58
C VAL A 753 14.99 3.06 11.15
N ALA A 754 14.11 4.02 10.88
CA ALA A 754 13.97 4.66 9.57
C ALA A 754 15.26 5.35 9.09
N ASN A 755 16.14 5.73 10.02
CA ASN A 755 17.41 6.41 9.76
C ASN A 755 18.62 5.46 9.66
N ILE A 756 18.40 4.14 9.61
CA ILE A 756 19.48 3.15 9.43
C ILE A 756 19.46 2.66 7.97
N PRO A 757 20.41 3.10 7.11
CA PRO A 757 20.38 2.78 5.68
C PRO A 757 20.39 1.29 5.37
N ALA A 758 21.09 0.48 6.17
CA ALA A 758 21.15 -0.97 5.99
C ALA A 758 19.76 -1.64 6.10
N LEU A 759 18.85 -1.09 6.89
CA LEU A 759 17.49 -1.63 7.07
C LEU A 759 16.53 -1.20 5.94
N GLN A 760 16.93 -0.23 5.11
CA GLN A 760 16.15 0.19 3.94
C GLN A 760 16.35 -0.73 2.72
N GLN A 761 17.38 -1.59 2.74
CA GLN A 761 17.70 -2.53 1.66
C GLN A 761 16.73 -3.73 1.55
N GLN A 762 15.61 -3.73 2.30
CA GLN A 762 14.54 -4.75 2.30
C GLN A 762 15.00 -6.21 2.52
N SER A 763 16.16 -6.43 3.14
CA SER A 763 16.62 -7.77 3.49
C SER A 763 15.74 -8.40 4.59
N ILE A 764 15.03 -9.48 4.25
CA ILE A 764 14.06 -10.14 5.13
C ILE A 764 14.69 -10.59 6.46
N PHE A 765 15.90 -11.19 6.41
CA PHE A 765 16.57 -11.69 7.60
C PHE A 765 17.11 -10.57 8.48
N LEU A 766 17.71 -9.54 7.88
CA LEU A 766 18.21 -8.38 8.60
C LEU A 766 17.06 -7.62 9.27
N ASN A 767 15.95 -7.41 8.54
CA ASN A 767 14.75 -6.79 9.08
C ASN A 767 14.14 -7.62 10.20
N THR A 768 14.10 -8.96 10.06
CA THR A 768 13.65 -9.86 11.12
C THR A 768 14.51 -9.73 12.38
N ALA A 769 15.84 -9.65 12.26
CA ALA A 769 16.72 -9.39 13.39
C ALA A 769 16.45 -8.02 14.02
N ALA A 770 16.24 -6.98 13.20
CA ALA A 770 15.89 -5.64 13.68
C ALA A 770 14.57 -5.62 14.46
N TYR A 771 13.53 -6.32 13.99
CA TYR A 771 12.27 -6.49 14.72
C TYR A 771 12.48 -7.15 16.08
N ALA A 772 13.26 -8.23 16.14
CA ALA A 772 13.58 -8.91 17.40
C ALA A 772 14.28 -7.97 18.39
N VAL A 773 15.21 -7.13 17.90
CA VAL A 773 15.88 -6.11 18.72
C VAL A 773 14.90 -5.05 19.21
N VAL A 774 14.03 -4.49 18.35
CA VAL A 774 13.02 -3.49 18.75
C VAL A 774 12.09 -4.05 19.82
N LEU A 775 11.59 -5.27 19.63
CA LEU A 775 10.71 -5.94 20.59
C LEU A 775 11.43 -6.22 21.92
N ALA A 776 12.69 -6.64 21.89
CA ALA A 776 13.51 -6.84 23.07
C ALA A 776 13.79 -5.53 23.82
N LEU A 777 14.04 -4.42 23.11
CA LEU A 777 14.22 -3.09 23.69
C LEU A 777 12.94 -2.62 24.38
N LEU A 778 11.78 -2.72 23.72
CA LEU A 778 10.49 -2.36 24.32
C LEU A 778 10.22 -3.17 25.59
N TRP A 779 10.49 -4.48 25.57
CA TRP A 779 10.37 -5.33 26.74
C TRP A 779 11.34 -4.91 27.86
N ALA A 780 12.61 -4.65 27.55
CA ALA A 780 13.61 -4.21 28.51
C ALA A 780 13.25 -2.86 29.14
N MET A 781 12.75 -1.92 28.36
CA MET A 781 12.28 -0.60 28.81
C MET A 781 11.10 -0.72 29.78
N VAL A 782 10.14 -1.61 29.48
CA VAL A 782 9.01 -1.91 30.39
C VAL A 782 9.49 -2.57 31.67
N ARG A 783 10.43 -3.52 31.60
CA ARG A 783 10.98 -4.23 32.77
C ARG A 783 11.78 -3.30 33.69
N THR A 784 12.53 -2.37 33.11
CA THR A 784 13.33 -1.37 33.85
C THR A 784 12.54 -0.12 34.22
N ARG A 785 11.27 -0.01 33.78
CA ARG A 785 10.40 1.16 33.99
C ARG A 785 11.02 2.46 33.44
N PHE A 786 11.76 2.37 32.34
CA PHE A 786 12.42 3.49 31.69
C PHE A 786 11.41 4.60 31.37
N LEU A 787 11.63 5.83 31.86
CA LEU A 787 10.74 6.99 31.62
C LEU A 787 9.27 6.84 32.08
N PHE A 788 8.91 5.87 32.93
CA PHE A 788 7.52 5.70 33.42
C PHE A 788 7.01 6.91 34.24
N ARG A 789 7.90 7.78 34.70
CA ARG A 789 7.55 9.04 35.39
C ARG A 789 7.02 10.12 34.44
N ILE A 790 7.45 10.08 33.19
CA ILE A 790 7.16 11.09 32.17
C ILE A 790 6.04 10.58 31.25
N ILE A 791 6.21 9.36 30.75
CA ILE A 791 5.31 8.75 29.77
C ILE A 791 4.17 8.02 30.48
N PRO A 792 2.91 8.24 30.09
CA PRO A 792 1.79 7.50 30.65
C PRO A 792 1.86 5.98 30.38
N THR A 793 1.50 5.19 31.38
CA THR A 793 1.49 3.72 31.37
C THR A 793 0.10 3.12 31.28
#